data_AF-A0A8H7V587-F1
#
_entry.id   AF-A0A8H7V587-F1
#
_cell.length_a   1.000
_cell.length_b   1.000
_cell.length_c   1.000
_cell.angle_alpha   90.00
_cell.angle_beta   90.00
_cell.angle_gamma   90.00
#
_symmetry.space_group_name_H-M   'P 1'
#
loop_
_entity.id
_entity.type
_entity.pdbx_description
1 polymer ?
#
loop_
_entity_poly.entity_id
_entity_poly.type
_entity_poly.pdbx_seq_one_letter_code
_entity_poly.pdbx_strand_id
1 'polypeptide(L)'
;MSHSFSRDRTMELRQSFEGGNESTNRENHSPNNNSTLRSPTFYLTPNDDDFTNTTISRSPPTSRYYSGADLTTTNSYSNNYNTNNANNATINITSNNSSTSLSSSITPNYLTNNAHNYNKYNRKPRQTRPEEVIEMNEISVKNGHANIDTLEEFFEEVESIKDSITMVNENINIVERLHTAALISSNEQQWTQLSSQLENMKRDTQSRNLDIKARLTELENANGKQAQISDGQIRKTQFSALKKRFMDTIQRYQDIERAYQQKYRQRIERQIRIVKPDATQDEIETILDNADDDAQIFSQSLMQATRRGHAKAVLSEVQNRHDDIKNIEKTIVELHQLFMDMSLLVERQQETVNVVEQNAETAAVQLEEGTNLYGGLDLITRQDDGIDIPNDEGVNNFDDSPYFDYHHLKAIENHDSKYLGQSLSISPAAHHLSDLHIDDLGLPTLPKVPEKSSIIKEPVTHTADPNAKFEAKDDAITAELCELYGNLQKCLDLREKYITLSGQRLTDDPRNHDDWEIYPAAPPKSWPLPSPEELERRKAKEMAREADPVAAVGSDFDFDQCKIPGPHVYSYGIGPNGFYQVYRNELDQTAEAPLYQFPSPREFYDDMDFILSVISDGPAKSFAFRRLRYLDSKWQMYILLNEFQELADSKRTPHRDFYNVRKVDTHVHHSSSMNQKHLLRFIKSKMKKSPDDVVIYRDNHHLTLRGVFESLGLTAYDLSIDTLDMHAHKDSFHRFDKFNLKYNPIGESRLREIFMKTDNYIQGRYLAEITKEVVSDLESSKYQMVEYRVSIYGRSIDEWDKLAKWVVNNKLFSSNVRWLIQIPRLYNIYKNSAAVNSFQDIITNVFEPLFEVTKDPTSHPELHVFLQRVIGFDTVDDESKPEKPIFKDFPLPKDWTSNVNPPYSYYLYYMYANTAALNKWRQTRGFNTLVLRPHCGEAGDTDHLTAAFLTSYGISHGILLRKVPALQYLYYLAQVGIAMSPLSNNALFLTYERNPLPQFFQRGLNISLSTDDPLQFHFTKEPLIEEYSVAAQIWKLSSTDMCELARNSVIQSGWENQIKAHWIGKDWHKPGVQGNDMQKTNVPDIRVGFRYETLNEELEALRRYAPKEGKFNHEDPISKQDYVGVAGLAESSSIQQHLISKSTTDNSHIGSFPGAGIVAERAKLRSNH
;
A
#
# COMPACT_ATOMS: atom_id res chain seq x y z
N MET A 1 -17.42 -42.29 -44.22
CA MET A 1 -18.74 -42.40 -44.88
C MET A 1 -19.74 -42.94 -43.85
N SER A 2 -21.05 -42.74 -44.09
CA SER A 2 -22.23 -43.47 -43.57
C SER A 2 -22.07 -44.56 -42.48
N HIS A 3 -22.97 -44.71 -41.50
CA HIS A 3 -24.27 -44.04 -41.26
C HIS A 3 -24.72 -44.13 -39.78
N SER A 4 -25.72 -43.33 -39.44
CA SER A 4 -26.51 -43.36 -38.20
C SER A 4 -27.49 -44.56 -38.13
N PHE A 5 -27.93 -44.91 -36.92
CA PHE A 5 -29.29 -45.42 -36.67
C PHE A 5 -29.73 -45.16 -35.22
N SER A 6 -31.04 -45.01 -35.00
CA SER A 6 -31.67 -44.97 -33.66
C SER A 6 -32.83 -45.96 -33.58
N ARG A 7 -33.28 -46.28 -32.35
CA ARG A 7 -34.72 -46.38 -32.04
C ARG A 7 -35.01 -46.62 -30.55
N ASP A 8 -36.14 -46.06 -30.14
CA ASP A 8 -36.77 -46.20 -28.82
C ASP A 8 -37.42 -47.58 -28.61
N ARG A 9 -37.73 -47.90 -27.35
CA ARG A 9 -38.91 -48.72 -27.00
C ARG A 9 -39.37 -48.48 -25.56
N THR A 10 -40.60 -48.03 -25.41
CA THR A 10 -41.40 -48.10 -24.18
C THR A 10 -42.49 -49.14 -24.34
N MET A 11 -42.88 -49.83 -23.25
CA MET A 11 -44.15 -50.57 -23.15
C MET A 11 -44.47 -50.89 -21.68
N GLU A 12 -45.73 -50.71 -21.29
CA GLU A 12 -46.26 -51.03 -19.96
C GLU A 12 -46.84 -52.46 -19.91
N LEU A 13 -47.00 -53.07 -18.73
CA LEU A 13 -47.93 -54.18 -18.51
C LEU A 13 -48.39 -54.37 -17.04
N ARG A 14 -49.51 -53.69 -16.70
CA ARG A 14 -50.67 -54.04 -15.83
C ARG A 14 -50.62 -55.10 -14.69
N GLN A 15 -51.48 -54.81 -13.68
CA GLN A 15 -52.33 -55.69 -12.81
C GLN A 15 -51.71 -56.39 -11.59
N SER A 16 -52.42 -56.66 -10.46
CA SER A 16 -53.59 -56.03 -9.76
C SER A 16 -53.94 -56.79 -8.44
N PHE A 17 -54.94 -56.31 -7.66
CA PHE A 17 -55.51 -56.85 -6.38
C PHE A 17 -54.62 -56.65 -5.13
N GLU A 18 -55.09 -56.36 -3.90
CA GLU A 18 -56.42 -56.00 -3.30
C GLU A 18 -56.16 -55.26 -1.94
N GLY A 19 -57.11 -54.77 -1.11
CA GLY A 19 -58.59 -54.75 -1.11
C GLY A 19 -59.17 -54.17 0.23
N GLY A 20 -60.42 -53.67 0.23
CA GLY A 20 -61.18 -53.16 1.40
C GLY A 20 -61.00 -51.64 1.67
N ASN A 21 -61.99 -50.74 1.57
CA ASN A 21 -63.32 -50.58 2.23
C ASN A 21 -63.21 -50.11 3.71
N GLU A 22 -64.00 -49.14 4.22
CA GLU A 22 -65.25 -48.55 3.67
C GLU A 22 -65.62 -47.16 4.27
N SER A 23 -66.27 -46.28 3.48
CA SER A 23 -67.32 -45.30 3.87
C SER A 23 -67.06 -44.19 4.94
N THR A 24 -67.64 -42.98 4.91
CA THR A 24 -68.44 -42.20 3.92
C THR A 24 -68.55 -40.73 4.38
N ASN A 25 -68.58 -39.77 3.42
CA ASN A 25 -69.40 -38.52 3.37
C ASN A 25 -69.39 -37.51 4.57
N ARG A 26 -69.59 -36.19 4.41
CA ARG A 26 -70.36 -35.44 3.40
C ARG A 26 -70.06 -33.91 3.40
N GLU A 27 -70.24 -33.26 2.24
CA GLU A 27 -70.82 -31.91 1.92
C GLU A 27 -70.96 -30.81 3.03
N ASN A 28 -70.92 -29.48 2.78
CA ASN A 28 -70.70 -28.64 1.59
C ASN A 28 -70.57 -27.12 1.95
N HIS A 29 -70.27 -26.29 0.92
CA HIS A 29 -70.58 -24.84 0.77
C HIS A 29 -69.79 -23.73 1.51
N SER A 30 -69.11 -22.90 0.71
CA SER A 30 -69.00 -21.43 0.88
C SER A 30 -70.24 -20.72 0.31
N PRO A 31 -70.52 -19.44 0.62
CA PRO A 31 -70.17 -18.38 -0.37
C PRO A 31 -69.81 -16.98 0.22
N ASN A 32 -69.45 -16.06 -0.68
CA ASN A 32 -69.01 -14.65 -0.46
C ASN A 32 -70.07 -13.73 0.17
N ASN A 33 -69.65 -12.60 0.80
CA ASN A 33 -69.89 -11.25 0.23
C ASN A 33 -69.20 -10.06 0.95
N ASN A 34 -69.27 -8.89 0.31
CA ASN A 34 -68.55 -7.64 0.62
C ASN A 34 -69.18 -6.72 1.71
N SER A 35 -68.36 -5.76 2.18
CA SER A 35 -68.62 -4.29 2.20
C SER A 35 -68.62 -3.49 3.53
N THR A 36 -67.63 -2.58 3.63
CA THR A 36 -67.67 -1.17 4.11
C THR A 36 -68.12 -0.70 5.52
N LEU A 37 -67.22 0.10 6.14
CA LEU A 37 -67.44 1.38 6.85
C LEU A 37 -68.23 1.43 8.19
N ARG A 38 -67.50 1.64 9.32
CA ARG A 38 -67.38 2.96 10.04
C ARG A 38 -66.61 2.83 11.38
N SER A 39 -65.92 3.91 11.76
CA SER A 39 -65.35 4.10 13.12
C SER A 39 -66.41 4.58 14.12
N PRO A 40 -66.18 4.41 15.43
CA PRO A 40 -65.99 5.60 16.28
C PRO A 40 -64.85 5.46 17.31
N THR A 41 -64.73 6.43 18.22
CA THR A 41 -63.56 6.75 19.05
C THR A 41 -63.74 6.52 20.57
N PHE A 42 -62.59 6.56 21.27
CA PHE A 42 -62.34 7.15 22.60
C PHE A 42 -62.30 6.32 23.92
N TYR A 43 -61.28 6.70 24.71
CA TYR A 43 -61.05 6.61 26.18
C TYR A 43 -60.73 5.28 26.91
N LEU A 44 -59.48 5.23 27.39
CA LEU A 44 -59.03 4.68 28.69
C LEU A 44 -59.34 5.74 29.80
N THR A 45 -59.30 5.55 31.13
CA THR A 45 -58.68 4.63 32.14
C THR A 45 -59.66 4.57 33.37
N PRO A 46 -59.29 4.35 34.66
CA PRO A 46 -58.25 3.54 35.35
C PRO A 46 -58.88 2.60 36.43
N ASN A 47 -58.05 1.95 37.27
CA ASN A 47 -58.08 2.05 38.76
C ASN A 47 -57.04 1.13 39.44
N ASP A 48 -56.73 1.42 40.71
CA ASP A 48 -55.59 0.91 41.51
C ASP A 48 -56.01 -0.04 42.67
N ASP A 49 -55.33 0.06 43.83
CA ASP A 49 -55.63 -0.48 45.18
C ASP A 49 -55.13 -1.93 45.55
N ASP A 50 -54.58 -2.23 46.74
CA ASP A 50 -53.85 -1.39 47.73
C ASP A 50 -53.12 -2.21 48.84
N PHE A 51 -52.04 -1.64 49.44
CA PHE A 51 -51.57 -1.69 50.86
C PHE A 51 -51.38 -3.05 51.65
N THR A 52 -50.76 -3.14 52.85
CA THR A 52 -49.54 -2.60 53.55
C THR A 52 -49.24 -3.47 54.80
N ASN A 53 -48.03 -3.39 55.42
CA ASN A 53 -47.85 -3.56 56.89
C ASN A 53 -46.50 -3.01 57.43
N THR A 54 -46.36 -2.82 58.75
CA THR A 54 -45.56 -1.68 59.28
C THR A 54 -44.71 -1.90 60.58
N THR A 55 -43.43 -1.48 60.55
CA THR A 55 -42.55 -0.91 61.63
C THR A 55 -42.32 -1.53 63.04
N ILE A 56 -41.05 -1.48 63.50
CA ILE A 56 -40.53 -0.99 64.84
C ILE A 56 -38.97 -1.09 64.84
N SER A 57 -38.18 0.01 64.93
CA SER A 57 -37.52 0.63 66.12
C SER A 57 -36.44 -0.24 66.83
N ARG A 58 -35.22 0.20 67.22
CA ARG A 58 -34.58 1.54 67.42
C ARG A 58 -33.03 1.48 67.61
N SER A 59 -32.30 2.54 67.19
CA SER A 59 -31.24 3.39 67.88
C SER A 59 -30.18 2.84 68.88
N PRO A 60 -29.09 3.60 69.22
CA PRO A 60 -28.20 4.59 68.52
C PRO A 60 -26.68 4.29 68.84
N PRO A 61 -25.66 5.22 68.85
CA PRO A 61 -25.42 6.59 68.30
C PRO A 61 -24.18 6.57 67.34
N THR A 62 -23.20 7.50 67.15
CA THR A 62 -22.78 8.92 67.48
C THR A 62 -21.81 9.34 66.33
N SER A 63 -21.87 10.50 65.65
CA SER A 63 -21.64 11.93 65.99
C SER A 63 -20.17 12.45 65.95
N ARG A 64 -19.89 13.49 65.10
CA ARG A 64 -19.41 14.84 65.53
C ARG A 64 -19.14 15.86 64.37
N TYR A 65 -19.85 17.00 64.39
CA TYR A 65 -19.47 18.44 64.15
C TYR A 65 -18.62 18.86 62.91
N TYR A 66 -18.63 20.12 62.40
CA TYR A 66 -19.05 21.45 62.92
C TYR A 66 -19.64 22.38 61.82
N SER A 67 -20.30 23.49 62.21
CA SER A 67 -20.76 24.66 61.41
C SER A 67 -19.60 25.66 61.09
N GLY A 68 -19.71 26.77 60.33
CA GLY A 68 -20.81 27.54 59.71
C GLY A 68 -20.87 29.00 60.23
N ALA A 69 -21.18 30.03 59.40
CA ALA A 69 -21.33 31.45 59.80
C ALA A 69 -22.05 32.34 58.74
N ASP A 70 -22.46 33.55 59.15
CA ASP A 70 -23.38 34.47 58.43
C ASP A 70 -22.94 35.97 58.57
N LEU A 71 -23.70 36.89 57.95
CA LEU A 71 -23.82 38.36 58.23
C LEU A 71 -22.83 39.42 57.67
N THR A 72 -23.36 40.28 56.77
CA THR A 72 -23.17 41.76 56.63
C THR A 72 -21.80 42.32 56.14
N THR A 73 -21.69 43.50 55.51
CA THR A 73 -22.49 44.76 55.60
C THR A 73 -22.80 45.45 54.26
N THR A 74 -23.75 46.40 54.31
CA THR A 74 -24.24 47.26 53.21
C THR A 74 -23.41 48.53 52.96
N ASN A 75 -23.30 48.98 51.70
CA ASN A 75 -23.39 50.39 51.22
C ASN A 75 -22.96 50.47 49.72
N SER A 76 -23.40 51.41 48.87
CA SER A 76 -24.24 52.61 49.09
C SER A 76 -25.16 52.96 47.90
N TYR A 77 -26.14 53.82 48.20
CA TYR A 77 -27.14 54.45 47.34
C TYR A 77 -26.66 55.27 46.10
N SER A 78 -27.59 55.41 45.15
CA SER A 78 -27.97 56.63 44.39
C SER A 78 -27.15 57.19 43.20
N ASN A 79 -27.87 57.24 42.06
CA ASN A 79 -28.17 58.43 41.24
C ASN A 79 -27.03 59.43 40.85
N ASN A 80 -26.73 59.45 39.55
CA ASN A 80 -27.26 60.45 38.62
C ASN A 80 -27.61 59.71 37.30
N TYR A 81 -28.77 59.80 36.64
CA TYR A 81 -29.69 60.90 36.31
C TYR A 81 -29.15 61.97 35.36
N ASN A 82 -30.01 62.31 34.37
CA ASN A 82 -29.94 63.41 33.40
C ASN A 82 -28.96 63.25 32.21
N THR A 83 -29.34 63.53 30.95
CA THR A 83 -30.67 63.93 30.40
C THR A 83 -30.72 63.81 28.87
N ASN A 84 -31.90 63.45 28.31
CA ASN A 84 -32.50 63.95 27.04
C ASN A 84 -31.71 63.76 25.71
N ASN A 85 -32.25 63.97 24.51
CA ASN A 85 -33.56 63.76 23.88
C ASN A 85 -33.25 63.56 22.36
N ALA A 86 -33.81 62.61 21.63
CA ALA A 86 -35.21 62.48 21.18
C ALA A 86 -35.67 63.51 20.11
N ASN A 87 -36.09 62.97 18.96
CA ASN A 87 -37.11 63.46 18.00
C ASN A 87 -36.78 64.52 16.90
N ASN A 88 -36.89 64.05 15.64
CA ASN A 88 -37.70 64.60 14.52
C ASN A 88 -37.35 66.03 13.96
N ALA A 89 -37.79 66.49 12.78
CA ALA A 89 -38.86 66.02 11.87
C ALA A 89 -38.73 66.52 10.39
N THR A 90 -39.62 66.01 9.52
CA THR A 90 -40.28 66.69 8.36
C THR A 90 -39.55 67.15 7.07
N ILE A 91 -39.80 66.40 5.98
CA ILE A 91 -40.66 66.77 4.80
C ILE A 91 -40.22 67.85 3.74
N ASN A 92 -40.27 67.42 2.45
CA ASN A 92 -40.59 68.12 1.17
C ASN A 92 -39.57 68.83 0.23
N ILE A 93 -39.50 68.27 -1.01
CA ILE A 93 -39.75 68.91 -2.34
C ILE A 93 -38.61 69.62 -3.15
N THR A 94 -38.75 69.49 -4.49
CA THR A 94 -38.16 70.20 -5.65
C THR A 94 -36.81 69.78 -6.30
N SER A 95 -36.95 69.56 -7.61
CA SER A 95 -36.00 69.47 -8.74
C SER A 95 -35.06 70.70 -8.90
N ASN A 96 -33.97 70.67 -9.70
CA ASN A 96 -33.93 70.53 -11.17
C ASN A 96 -32.50 70.44 -11.77
N ASN A 97 -32.39 69.98 -13.03
CA ASN A 97 -31.41 70.22 -14.14
C ASN A 97 -30.03 70.88 -13.86
N SER A 98 -28.91 70.51 -14.52
CA SER A 98 -28.67 70.31 -15.97
C SER A 98 -27.65 69.18 -16.27
N SER A 99 -27.71 68.38 -17.36
CA SER A 99 -27.52 68.68 -18.81
C SER A 99 -26.06 69.11 -19.14
N THR A 100 -25.37 68.74 -20.24
CA THR A 100 -25.72 68.26 -21.62
C THR A 100 -24.37 67.90 -22.33
N SER A 101 -24.22 67.26 -23.52
CA SER A 101 -24.98 66.28 -24.33
C SER A 101 -24.29 66.08 -25.72
N LEU A 102 -24.50 64.94 -26.42
CA LEU A 102 -24.40 64.76 -27.90
C LEU A 102 -23.00 64.96 -28.58
N SER A 103 -22.69 64.49 -29.81
CA SER A 103 -23.18 63.36 -30.64
C SER A 103 -22.32 63.19 -31.93
N SER A 104 -22.61 62.15 -32.74
CA SER A 104 -22.55 62.11 -34.24
C SER A 104 -21.19 62.20 -34.99
N SER A 105 -20.96 61.61 -36.18
CA SER A 105 -21.66 60.56 -36.99
C SER A 105 -20.88 60.22 -38.30
N ILE A 106 -21.43 59.33 -39.16
CA ILE A 106 -21.19 59.17 -40.63
C ILE A 106 -20.06 58.20 -41.12
N THR A 107 -20.44 56.92 -41.25
CA THR A 107 -20.48 56.02 -42.44
C THR A 107 -20.00 56.49 -43.84
N PRO A 108 -19.81 55.60 -44.86
CA PRO A 108 -19.24 54.23 -44.91
C PRO A 108 -18.40 53.98 -46.21
N ASN A 109 -18.36 52.73 -46.73
CA ASN A 109 -17.93 52.21 -48.07
C ASN A 109 -16.51 51.59 -48.15
N TYR A 110 -16.21 50.59 -49.02
CA TYR A 110 -17.03 49.88 -50.04
C TYR A 110 -16.46 48.47 -50.37
N LEU A 111 -17.34 47.53 -50.78
CA LEU A 111 -17.09 46.39 -51.70
C LEU A 111 -16.11 45.26 -51.22
N THR A 112 -16.18 44.00 -51.65
CA THR A 112 -17.07 43.34 -52.65
C THR A 112 -17.29 41.84 -52.32
N ASN A 113 -18.51 41.33 -52.56
CA ASN A 113 -18.87 40.10 -53.31
C ASN A 113 -18.11 38.75 -53.10
N ASN A 114 -18.74 37.55 -53.16
CA ASN A 114 -20.12 37.15 -53.47
C ASN A 114 -20.37 35.69 -52.99
N ALA A 115 -21.54 35.31 -52.42
CA ALA A 115 -22.80 34.89 -53.08
C ALA A 115 -22.81 33.44 -53.62
N HIS A 116 -23.89 32.63 -53.56
CA HIS A 116 -25.23 32.71 -52.93
C HIS A 116 -25.70 31.25 -52.59
N ASN A 117 -26.59 30.89 -51.64
CA ASN A 117 -27.70 31.52 -50.90
C ASN A 117 -29.12 31.09 -51.39
N TYR A 118 -30.10 31.11 -50.46
CA TYR A 118 -31.56 30.85 -50.58
C TYR A 118 -32.00 29.36 -50.62
N ASN A 119 -33.11 28.91 -50.00
CA ASN A 119 -34.23 29.54 -49.25
C ASN A 119 -34.98 28.43 -48.42
N LYS A 120 -36.01 28.57 -47.54
CA LYS A 120 -36.96 29.64 -47.10
C LYS A 120 -37.50 29.34 -45.66
N TYR A 121 -37.99 30.38 -44.96
CA TYR A 121 -39.16 30.51 -44.02
C TYR A 121 -39.98 29.27 -43.53
N ASN A 122 -40.57 29.19 -42.31
CA ASN A 122 -40.69 30.12 -41.16
C ASN A 122 -41.23 29.48 -39.82
N ARG A 123 -41.17 30.27 -38.73
CA ARG A 123 -41.85 30.18 -37.39
C ARG A 123 -41.11 29.56 -36.17
N LYS A 124 -41.42 30.16 -35.00
CA LYS A 124 -40.91 30.02 -33.60
C LYS A 124 -42.15 29.99 -32.64
N PRO A 125 -42.05 29.94 -31.29
CA PRO A 125 -40.95 29.55 -30.37
C PRO A 125 -41.36 28.55 -29.24
N ARG A 126 -40.38 28.03 -28.49
CA ARG A 126 -40.45 27.92 -27.01
C ARG A 126 -39.06 28.19 -26.41
N GLN A 127 -38.99 28.63 -25.16
CA GLN A 127 -37.78 29.23 -24.56
C GLN A 127 -36.75 28.19 -24.08
N THR A 128 -35.48 28.45 -24.37
CA THR A 128 -34.31 27.96 -23.61
C THR A 128 -33.86 29.07 -22.64
N ARG A 129 -33.18 28.69 -21.54
CA ARG A 129 -32.41 29.63 -20.70
C ARG A 129 -31.19 30.13 -21.49
N PRO A 130 -30.71 31.37 -21.26
CA PRO A 130 -29.43 31.80 -21.78
C PRO A 130 -28.29 31.12 -21.00
N GLU A 131 -27.27 30.68 -21.71
CA GLU A 131 -25.95 30.43 -21.14
C GLU A 131 -25.22 31.79 -21.08
N GLU A 132 -24.74 32.18 -19.90
CA GLU A 132 -23.87 33.35 -19.79
C GLU A 132 -22.47 32.97 -20.31
N VAL A 133 -22.24 33.26 -21.59
CA VAL A 133 -20.88 33.33 -22.13
C VAL A 133 -20.19 34.49 -21.42
N ILE A 134 -19.39 34.18 -20.41
CA ILE A 134 -18.49 35.14 -19.78
C ILE A 134 -17.45 35.51 -20.84
N GLU A 135 -17.62 36.68 -21.45
CA GLU A 135 -16.54 37.33 -22.19
C GLU A 135 -15.36 37.51 -21.22
N MET A 136 -14.28 36.76 -21.45
CA MET A 136 -12.99 37.11 -20.88
C MET A 136 -12.59 38.46 -21.49
N ASN A 137 -12.88 39.54 -20.77
CA ASN A 137 -12.26 40.83 -21.03
C ASN A 137 -10.76 40.61 -21.16
N GLU A 138 -10.18 40.99 -22.30
CA GLU A 138 -8.74 41.06 -22.44
C GLU A 138 -8.22 42.01 -21.36
N ILE A 139 -7.60 41.46 -20.32
CA ILE A 139 -6.88 42.27 -19.34
C ILE A 139 -5.79 42.96 -20.15
N SER A 140 -5.92 44.28 -20.29
CA SER A 140 -4.97 45.09 -21.05
C SER A 140 -3.64 45.14 -20.30
N VAL A 141 -2.82 44.10 -20.53
CA VAL A 141 -1.44 44.04 -20.09
C VAL A 141 -0.75 45.26 -20.66
N LYS A 142 -0.12 46.05 -19.80
CA LYS A 142 0.67 47.19 -20.24
C LYS A 142 1.92 46.65 -20.91
N ASN A 143 1.93 46.64 -22.25
CA ASN A 143 3.08 46.27 -23.06
C ASN A 143 4.23 47.29 -22.91
N GLY A 144 4.88 47.30 -21.75
CA GLY A 144 6.26 47.74 -21.59
C GLY A 144 7.17 46.58 -21.93
N HIS A 145 7.35 46.30 -23.23
CA HIS A 145 8.26 45.24 -23.67
C HIS A 145 9.71 45.62 -23.31
N ALA A 146 10.23 45.09 -22.22
CA ALA A 146 11.65 44.97 -22.01
C ALA A 146 12.18 43.98 -23.06
N ASN A 147 13.05 44.44 -23.96
CA ASN A 147 13.60 43.60 -25.00
C ASN A 147 14.80 42.85 -24.41
N ILE A 148 14.56 41.68 -23.79
CA ILE A 148 15.48 40.95 -22.88
C ILE A 148 16.73 40.34 -23.57
N ASP A 149 17.29 41.06 -24.54
CA ASP A 149 18.44 40.66 -25.32
C ASP A 149 19.75 40.84 -24.55
N THR A 150 19.90 41.88 -23.71
CA THR A 150 21.10 42.05 -22.88
C THR A 150 21.01 41.28 -21.56
N LEU A 151 22.17 40.98 -20.98
CA LEU A 151 22.27 40.26 -19.70
C LEU A 151 21.82 41.13 -18.51
N GLU A 152 21.92 42.45 -18.62
CA GLU A 152 21.50 43.41 -17.59
C GLU A 152 19.97 43.45 -17.47
N GLU A 153 19.26 43.64 -18.59
CA GLU A 153 17.78 43.55 -18.67
C GLU A 153 17.25 42.19 -18.17
N PHE A 154 18.00 41.10 -18.41
CA PHE A 154 17.67 39.78 -17.89
C PHE A 154 17.75 39.72 -16.35
N PHE A 155 18.77 40.31 -15.74
CA PHE A 155 18.90 40.31 -14.28
C PHE A 155 17.87 41.23 -13.60
N GLU A 156 17.52 42.38 -14.21
CA GLU A 156 16.44 43.24 -13.73
C GLU A 156 15.09 42.49 -13.71
N GLU A 157 14.75 41.78 -14.79
CA GLU A 157 13.50 41.00 -14.86
C GLU A 157 13.52 39.79 -13.91
N VAL A 158 14.68 39.16 -13.69
CA VAL A 158 14.85 38.07 -12.71
C VAL A 158 14.54 38.55 -11.29
N GLU A 159 15.06 39.72 -10.90
CA GLU A 159 14.81 40.30 -9.57
C GLU A 159 13.35 40.78 -9.44
N SER A 160 12.78 41.38 -10.49
CA SER A 160 11.38 41.81 -10.55
C SER A 160 10.38 40.65 -10.40
N ILE A 161 10.67 39.48 -10.98
CA ILE A 161 9.87 38.26 -10.78
C ILE A 161 10.02 37.72 -9.35
N LYS A 162 11.23 37.75 -8.77
CA LYS A 162 11.49 37.32 -7.38
C LYS A 162 10.75 38.22 -6.37
N ASP A 163 10.70 39.52 -6.57
CA ASP A 163 9.88 40.44 -5.78
C ASP A 163 8.39 40.11 -5.93
N SER A 164 7.94 39.84 -7.17
CA SER A 164 6.55 39.44 -7.45
C SER A 164 6.17 38.13 -6.71
N ILE A 165 7.06 37.13 -6.67
CA ILE A 165 6.89 35.88 -5.90
C ILE A 165 6.88 36.15 -4.39
N THR A 166 7.63 37.15 -3.92
CA THR A 166 7.64 37.57 -2.50
C THR A 166 6.30 38.20 -2.12
N MET A 167 5.75 39.10 -2.94
CA MET A 167 4.42 39.67 -2.75
C MET A 167 3.30 38.61 -2.79
N VAL A 168 3.43 37.58 -3.63
CA VAL A 168 2.50 36.44 -3.62
C VAL A 168 2.57 35.68 -2.29
N ASN A 169 3.75 35.47 -1.72
CA ASN A 169 3.89 34.86 -0.39
C ASN A 169 3.30 35.73 0.74
N GLU A 170 3.43 37.05 0.67
CA GLU A 170 2.76 37.97 1.60
C GLU A 170 1.24 37.90 1.48
N ASN A 171 0.69 37.90 0.26
CA ASN A 171 -0.73 37.71 0.03
C ASN A 171 -1.23 36.37 0.58
N ILE A 172 -0.50 35.27 0.39
CA ILE A 172 -0.82 33.95 0.95
C ILE A 172 -0.85 34.00 2.49
N ASN A 173 0.09 34.69 3.14
CA ASN A 173 0.09 34.89 4.59
C ASN A 173 -1.15 35.68 5.06
N ILE A 174 -1.62 36.65 4.27
CA ILE A 174 -2.84 37.43 4.55
C ILE A 174 -4.08 36.54 4.38
N VAL A 175 -4.13 35.73 3.32
CA VAL A 175 -5.21 34.75 3.08
C VAL A 175 -5.31 33.75 4.23
N GLU A 176 -4.21 33.17 4.70
CA GLU A 176 -4.19 32.26 5.85
C GLU A 176 -4.73 32.92 7.14
N ARG A 177 -4.42 34.20 7.36
CA ARG A 177 -4.93 34.99 8.50
C ARG A 177 -6.43 35.31 8.36
N LEU A 178 -6.90 35.66 7.16
CA LEU A 178 -8.31 35.92 6.88
C LEU A 178 -9.16 34.64 7.03
N HIS A 179 -8.67 33.52 6.50
CA HIS A 179 -9.22 32.17 6.73
C HIS A 179 -9.34 31.83 8.21
N THR A 180 -8.27 32.05 8.97
CA THR A 180 -8.26 31.79 10.42
C THR A 180 -9.26 32.69 11.15
N ALA A 181 -9.38 33.97 10.77
CA ALA A 181 -10.39 34.87 11.32
C ALA A 181 -11.83 34.46 10.95
N ALA A 182 -12.05 33.97 9.72
CA ALA A 182 -13.35 33.49 9.25
C ALA A 182 -13.83 32.20 9.96
N LEU A 183 -12.91 31.34 10.42
CA LEU A 183 -13.23 30.19 11.28
C LEU A 183 -13.66 30.61 12.70
N ILE A 184 -13.20 31.75 13.19
CA ILE A 184 -13.46 32.25 14.56
C ILE A 184 -14.67 33.20 14.59
N SER A 185 -15.00 33.87 13.49
CA SER A 185 -16.08 34.87 13.47
C SER A 185 -17.47 34.25 13.72
N SER A 186 -18.17 34.86 14.68
CA SER A 186 -19.52 34.51 15.14
C SER A 186 -20.55 35.64 14.91
N ASN A 187 -20.17 36.66 14.13
CA ASN A 187 -21.00 37.81 13.78
C ASN A 187 -21.09 37.91 12.26
N GLU A 188 -22.32 37.89 11.74
CA GLU A 188 -22.66 37.97 10.31
C GLU A 188 -22.02 39.19 9.63
N GLN A 189 -22.07 40.37 10.26
CA GLN A 189 -21.49 41.60 9.68
C GLN A 189 -19.95 41.53 9.55
N GLN A 190 -19.28 40.88 10.52
CA GLN A 190 -17.83 40.68 10.46
C GLN A 190 -17.45 39.64 9.40
N TRP A 191 -18.26 38.60 9.23
CA TRP A 191 -18.01 37.61 8.17
C TRP A 191 -18.15 38.22 6.78
N THR A 192 -19.18 39.02 6.49
CA THR A 192 -19.30 39.71 5.19
C THR A 192 -18.11 40.61 4.88
N GLN A 193 -17.56 41.30 5.90
CA GLN A 193 -16.35 42.10 5.74
C GLN A 193 -15.09 41.24 5.47
N LEU A 194 -14.92 40.13 6.21
CA LEU A 194 -13.81 39.19 6.02
C LEU A 194 -13.87 38.46 4.66
N SER A 195 -15.05 38.03 4.22
CA SER A 195 -15.27 37.42 2.90
C SER A 195 -14.91 38.39 1.77
N SER A 196 -15.37 39.64 1.84
CA SER A 196 -15.01 40.68 0.86
C SER A 196 -13.50 41.00 0.83
N GLN A 197 -12.82 40.94 1.98
CA GLN A 197 -11.36 41.05 2.03
C GLN A 197 -10.67 39.82 1.43
N LEU A 198 -11.15 38.62 1.74
CA LEU A 198 -10.62 37.35 1.25
C LEU A 198 -10.69 37.26 -0.27
N GLU A 199 -11.85 37.56 -0.87
CA GLU A 199 -12.04 37.54 -2.33
C GLU A 199 -11.16 38.57 -3.06
N ASN A 200 -10.96 39.75 -2.47
CA ASN A 200 -10.03 40.73 -3.04
C ASN A 200 -8.58 40.24 -2.99
N MET A 201 -8.15 39.61 -1.89
CA MET A 201 -6.80 39.02 -1.78
C MET A 201 -6.62 37.81 -2.70
N LYS A 202 -7.61 36.92 -2.79
CA LYS A 202 -7.59 35.78 -3.72
C LYS A 202 -7.45 36.25 -5.18
N ARG A 203 -8.24 37.25 -5.59
CA ARG A 203 -8.19 37.81 -6.95
C ARG A 203 -6.86 38.49 -7.27
N ASP A 204 -6.29 39.26 -6.34
CA ASP A 204 -4.96 39.88 -6.53
C ASP A 204 -3.85 38.82 -6.63
N THR A 205 -3.87 37.83 -5.74
CA THR A 205 -2.93 36.69 -5.75
C THR A 205 -2.99 35.93 -7.07
N GLN A 206 -4.20 35.63 -7.56
CA GLN A 206 -4.36 34.89 -8.81
C GLN A 206 -3.96 35.72 -10.03
N SER A 207 -4.21 37.04 -10.04
CA SER A 207 -3.70 37.94 -11.07
C SER A 207 -2.17 37.95 -11.12
N ARG A 208 -1.50 37.93 -9.96
CA ARG A 208 -0.03 37.85 -9.85
C ARG A 208 0.53 36.49 -10.28
N ASN A 209 -0.15 35.39 -9.92
CA ASN A 209 0.26 34.05 -10.36
C ASN A 209 0.25 33.94 -11.88
N LEU A 210 -0.76 34.52 -12.55
CA LEU A 210 -0.86 34.54 -14.01
C LEU A 210 0.20 35.45 -14.66
N ASP A 211 0.50 36.62 -14.07
CA ASP A 211 1.60 37.50 -14.49
C ASP A 211 2.97 36.81 -14.42
N ILE A 212 3.30 36.22 -13.25
CA ILE A 212 4.55 35.49 -13.04
C ILE A 212 4.67 34.30 -14.00
N LYS A 213 3.58 33.54 -14.22
CA LYS A 213 3.56 32.45 -15.21
C LYS A 213 3.86 32.97 -16.63
N ALA A 214 3.24 34.08 -17.04
CA ALA A 214 3.46 34.66 -18.37
C ALA A 214 4.92 35.11 -18.55
N ARG A 215 5.46 35.84 -17.57
CA ARG A 215 6.83 36.38 -17.60
C ARG A 215 7.90 35.29 -17.54
N LEU A 216 7.70 34.25 -16.72
CA LEU A 216 8.55 33.04 -16.76
C LEU A 216 8.48 32.33 -18.11
N THR A 217 7.30 32.25 -18.73
CA THR A 217 7.15 31.67 -20.08
C THR A 217 7.88 32.52 -21.14
N GLU A 218 7.88 33.84 -21.01
CA GLU A 218 8.61 34.75 -21.90
C GLU A 218 10.14 34.63 -21.72
N LEU A 219 10.64 34.58 -20.48
CA LEU A 219 12.05 34.31 -20.17
C LEU A 219 12.52 32.95 -20.72
N GLU A 220 11.73 31.88 -20.60
CA GLU A 220 12.07 30.57 -21.17
C GLU A 220 12.14 30.62 -22.70
N ASN A 221 11.23 31.35 -23.35
CA ASN A 221 11.26 31.56 -24.80
C ASN A 221 12.42 32.47 -25.27
N ALA A 222 12.84 33.44 -24.46
CA ALA A 222 14.03 34.27 -24.74
C ALA A 222 15.31 33.44 -24.62
N ASN A 223 15.45 32.66 -23.54
CA ASN A 223 16.56 31.74 -23.33
C ASN A 223 16.68 30.69 -24.45
N GLY A 224 15.55 30.23 -25.00
CA GLY A 224 15.52 29.33 -26.15
C GLY A 224 16.04 29.95 -27.46
N LYS A 225 15.92 31.27 -27.65
CA LYS A 225 16.43 31.98 -28.84
C LYS A 225 17.94 32.27 -28.77
N GLN A 226 18.48 32.49 -27.57
CA GLN A 226 19.86 32.91 -27.35
C GLN A 226 20.83 31.74 -27.04
N ALA A 227 20.44 30.50 -27.31
CA ALA A 227 21.15 29.27 -26.94
C ALA A 227 22.52 29.01 -27.64
N GLN A 228 23.14 30.05 -28.22
CA GLN A 228 24.46 30.02 -28.88
C GLN A 228 25.44 31.06 -28.28
N ILE A 229 25.04 31.78 -27.22
CA ILE A 229 25.85 32.82 -26.58
C ILE A 229 26.41 32.31 -25.24
N SER A 230 27.63 32.73 -24.91
CA SER A 230 28.34 32.58 -23.61
C SER A 230 27.39 32.50 -22.40
N ASP A 231 26.49 33.46 -22.29
CA ASP A 231 25.75 33.74 -21.06
C ASP A 231 24.55 32.80 -20.86
N GLY A 232 24.25 31.94 -21.84
CA GLY A 232 23.07 31.08 -21.84
C GLY A 232 23.01 30.11 -20.66
N GLN A 233 24.15 29.64 -20.14
CA GLN A 233 24.20 28.75 -18.96
C GLN A 233 23.87 29.49 -17.66
N ILE A 234 24.27 30.76 -17.55
CA ILE A 234 23.91 31.64 -16.42
C ILE A 234 22.39 31.91 -16.46
N ARG A 235 21.86 32.31 -17.62
CA ARG A 235 20.43 32.58 -17.80
C ARG A 235 19.54 31.38 -17.47
N LYS A 236 19.90 30.18 -17.97
CA LYS A 236 19.18 28.93 -17.64
C LYS A 236 19.19 28.63 -16.13
N THR A 237 20.32 28.86 -15.46
CA THR A 237 20.47 28.60 -14.01
C THR A 237 19.57 29.51 -13.18
N GLN A 238 19.58 30.81 -13.46
CA GLN A 238 18.72 31.78 -12.76
C GLN A 238 17.24 31.53 -13.01
N PHE A 239 16.87 31.23 -14.26
CA PHE A 239 15.50 30.87 -14.60
C PHE A 239 15.01 29.62 -13.83
N SER A 240 15.84 28.58 -13.75
CA SER A 240 15.51 27.36 -13.00
C SER A 240 15.29 27.64 -11.51
N ALA A 241 16.07 28.56 -10.92
CA ALA A 241 15.92 28.96 -9.52
C ALA A 241 14.61 29.73 -9.26
N LEU A 242 14.23 30.67 -10.15
CA LEU A 242 12.93 31.37 -10.06
C LEU A 242 11.75 30.41 -10.22
N LYS A 243 11.79 29.56 -11.26
CA LYS A 243 10.78 28.55 -11.56
C LYS A 243 10.53 27.63 -10.37
N LYS A 244 11.60 27.17 -9.71
CA LYS A 244 11.47 26.40 -8.46
C LYS A 244 10.80 27.20 -7.35
N ARG A 245 11.26 28.42 -7.05
CA ARG A 245 10.65 29.28 -6.00
C ARG A 245 9.16 29.55 -6.24
N PHE A 246 8.76 29.72 -7.50
CA PHE A 246 7.36 29.88 -7.86
C PHE A 246 6.56 28.58 -7.63
N MET A 247 7.08 27.43 -8.05
CA MET A 247 6.46 26.12 -7.80
C MET A 247 6.29 25.83 -6.30
N ASP A 248 7.32 26.07 -5.50
CA ASP A 248 7.30 25.93 -4.03
C ASP A 248 6.21 26.85 -3.40
N THR A 249 6.04 28.06 -3.95
CA THR A 249 5.02 29.03 -3.53
C THR A 249 3.59 28.60 -3.88
N ILE A 250 3.38 28.06 -5.09
CA ILE A 250 2.07 27.55 -5.54
C ILE A 250 1.65 26.30 -4.75
N GLN A 251 2.59 25.39 -4.48
CA GLN A 251 2.35 24.24 -3.61
C GLN A 251 1.93 24.69 -2.19
N ARG A 252 2.65 25.66 -1.61
CA ARG A 252 2.31 26.26 -0.31
C ARG A 252 0.90 26.85 -0.28
N TYR A 253 0.45 27.49 -1.36
CA TYR A 253 -0.91 28.03 -1.44
C TYR A 253 -1.98 26.92 -1.52
N GLN A 254 -1.76 25.87 -2.33
CA GLN A 254 -2.66 24.71 -2.39
C GLN A 254 -2.83 24.03 -1.02
N ASP A 255 -1.74 23.89 -0.26
CA ASP A 255 -1.78 23.26 1.07
C ASP A 255 -2.55 24.11 2.10
N ILE A 256 -2.48 25.44 2.01
CA ILE A 256 -3.24 26.37 2.87
C ILE A 256 -4.74 26.33 2.56
N GLU A 257 -5.14 26.35 1.28
CA GLU A 257 -6.56 26.23 0.89
C GLU A 257 -7.15 24.87 1.30
N ARG A 258 -6.41 23.76 1.12
CA ARG A 258 -6.82 22.42 1.58
C ARG A 258 -6.96 22.36 3.11
N ALA A 259 -5.99 22.90 3.85
CA ALA A 259 -6.02 22.94 5.31
C ALA A 259 -7.18 23.80 5.84
N TYR A 260 -7.59 24.85 5.11
CA TYR A 260 -8.80 25.62 5.41
C TYR A 260 -10.06 24.80 5.13
N GLN A 261 -10.21 24.22 3.93
CA GLN A 261 -11.35 23.38 3.52
C GLN A 261 -11.66 22.28 4.55
N GLN A 262 -10.62 21.60 5.06
CA GLN A 262 -10.78 20.54 6.07
C GLN A 262 -11.26 21.08 7.43
N LYS A 263 -10.63 22.14 7.96
CA LYS A 263 -11.06 22.80 9.22
C LYS A 263 -12.48 23.35 9.11
N TYR A 264 -12.87 23.77 7.91
CA TYR A 264 -14.16 24.36 7.60
C TYR A 264 -15.28 23.29 7.53
N ARG A 265 -15.08 22.18 6.80
CA ARG A 265 -16.02 21.05 6.80
C ARG A 265 -16.28 20.53 8.24
N GLN A 266 -15.23 20.45 9.08
CA GLN A 266 -15.37 20.12 10.51
C GLN A 266 -16.17 21.14 11.35
N ARG A 267 -16.18 22.44 10.99
CA ARG A 267 -17.04 23.44 11.63
C ARG A 267 -18.51 23.21 11.27
N ILE A 268 -18.79 22.97 9.98
CA ILE A 268 -20.17 22.75 9.49
C ILE A 268 -20.74 21.44 10.04
N GLU A 269 -19.96 20.35 10.09
CA GLU A 269 -20.32 19.08 10.75
C GLU A 269 -20.83 19.30 12.19
N ARG A 270 -20.09 20.10 12.97
CA ARG A 270 -20.47 20.44 14.36
C ARG A 270 -21.74 21.30 14.41
N GLN A 271 -21.93 22.22 13.48
CA GLN A 271 -23.14 23.05 13.40
C GLN A 271 -24.38 22.24 13.02
N ILE A 272 -24.25 21.28 12.09
CA ILE A 272 -25.34 20.35 11.74
C ILE A 272 -25.71 19.49 12.95
N ARG A 273 -24.73 18.89 13.64
CA ARG A 273 -24.98 18.07 14.86
C ARG A 273 -25.54 18.86 16.05
N ILE A 274 -25.36 20.19 16.10
CA ILE A 274 -26.02 21.05 17.11
C ILE A 274 -27.54 21.15 16.87
N VAL A 275 -28.00 20.98 15.63
CA VAL A 275 -29.43 21.09 15.25
C VAL A 275 -30.10 19.72 15.07
N LYS A 276 -29.38 18.73 14.53
CA LYS A 276 -29.77 17.32 14.46
C LYS A 276 -28.69 16.45 15.14
N PRO A 277 -28.76 16.22 16.47
CA PRO A 277 -27.74 15.44 17.21
C PRO A 277 -27.64 13.96 16.79
N ASP A 278 -28.71 13.46 16.16
CA ASP A 278 -28.89 12.13 15.59
C ASP A 278 -28.46 12.04 14.11
N ALA A 279 -27.85 13.08 13.54
CA ALA A 279 -27.34 13.07 12.17
C ALA A 279 -26.19 12.06 12.00
N THR A 280 -26.37 11.11 11.08
CA THR A 280 -25.32 10.16 10.70
C THR A 280 -24.24 10.86 9.86
N GLN A 281 -23.05 10.25 9.76
CA GLN A 281 -21.96 10.84 8.98
C GLN A 281 -22.33 10.96 7.50
N ASP A 282 -22.91 9.91 6.93
CA ASP A 282 -23.36 9.84 5.54
C ASP A 282 -24.40 10.93 5.22
N GLU A 283 -25.34 11.20 6.14
CA GLU A 283 -26.27 12.34 6.01
C GLU A 283 -25.54 13.69 6.02
N ILE A 284 -24.56 13.88 6.92
CA ILE A 284 -23.80 15.13 7.02
C ILE A 284 -22.97 15.38 5.75
N GLU A 285 -22.35 14.34 5.20
CA GLU A 285 -21.58 14.44 3.95
C GLU A 285 -22.50 14.69 2.74
N THR A 286 -23.65 14.02 2.67
CA THR A 286 -24.70 14.32 1.67
C THR A 286 -25.17 15.78 1.74
N ILE A 287 -25.36 16.34 2.95
CA ILE A 287 -25.75 17.74 3.17
C ILE A 287 -24.62 18.72 2.80
N LEU A 288 -23.35 18.34 2.96
CA LEU A 288 -22.20 19.17 2.60
C LEU A 288 -21.99 19.27 1.08
N ASP A 289 -22.25 18.16 0.36
CA ASP A 289 -21.93 18.03 -1.06
C ASP A 289 -23.12 18.37 -1.98
N ASN A 290 -24.38 18.15 -1.57
CA ASN A 290 -25.58 18.35 -2.41
C ASN A 290 -26.43 19.61 -2.08
N ALA A 291 -25.87 20.61 -1.40
CA ALA A 291 -26.66 21.67 -0.77
C ALA A 291 -27.47 22.58 -1.74
N ASP A 292 -27.18 22.57 -3.05
CA ASP A 292 -27.95 23.31 -4.07
C ASP A 292 -29.33 22.68 -4.34
N ASP A 293 -29.42 21.36 -4.50
CA ASP A 293 -30.68 20.65 -4.82
C ASP A 293 -31.41 20.17 -3.54
N ASP A 294 -30.68 19.67 -2.53
CA ASP A 294 -31.27 19.06 -1.33
C ASP A 294 -31.69 20.08 -0.25
N ALA A 295 -31.50 21.38 -0.48
CA ALA A 295 -31.94 22.45 0.42
C ALA A 295 -33.41 22.31 0.86
N GLN A 296 -34.27 21.80 -0.03
CA GLN A 296 -35.69 21.57 0.27
C GLN A 296 -35.89 20.37 1.21
N ILE A 297 -35.15 19.27 1.04
CA ILE A 297 -35.20 18.10 1.92
C ILE A 297 -34.62 18.44 3.29
N PHE A 298 -33.48 19.13 3.36
CA PHE A 298 -32.89 19.61 4.61
C PHE A 298 -33.85 20.56 5.34
N SER A 299 -34.54 21.47 4.64
CA SER A 299 -35.58 22.31 5.25
C SER A 299 -36.76 21.49 5.82
N GLN A 300 -37.14 20.40 5.16
CA GLN A 300 -38.24 19.52 5.58
C GLN A 300 -37.87 18.66 6.79
N SER A 301 -36.62 18.20 6.88
CA SER A 301 -36.05 17.55 8.07
C SER A 301 -35.99 18.52 9.25
N LEU A 302 -35.50 19.74 9.02
CA LEU A 302 -35.45 20.80 10.04
C LEU A 302 -36.82 21.27 10.53
N MET A 303 -37.89 21.15 9.73
CA MET A 303 -39.26 21.49 10.14
C MET A 303 -39.83 20.58 11.23
N GLN A 304 -39.24 19.39 11.43
CA GLN A 304 -39.59 18.44 12.49
C GLN A 304 -38.88 18.74 13.81
N ALA A 305 -37.71 19.40 13.77
CA ALA A 305 -36.93 19.74 14.96
C ALA A 305 -37.57 20.88 15.77
N THR A 306 -37.58 20.75 17.10
CA THR A 306 -38.30 21.65 18.04
C THR A 306 -37.77 23.09 18.12
N ARG A 307 -36.74 23.46 17.34
CA ARG A 307 -36.03 24.75 17.42
C ARG A 307 -35.96 25.50 16.08
N ARG A 308 -37.13 25.74 15.46
CA ARG A 308 -37.29 26.40 14.15
C ARG A 308 -36.46 27.69 13.93
N GLY A 309 -36.21 28.48 14.98
CA GLY A 309 -35.37 29.68 14.90
C GLY A 309 -33.89 29.39 14.59
N HIS A 310 -33.25 28.49 15.35
CA HIS A 310 -31.86 28.10 15.11
C HIS A 310 -31.71 27.31 13.81
N ALA A 311 -32.69 26.45 13.50
CA ALA A 311 -32.71 25.68 12.27
C ALA A 311 -32.59 26.56 11.01
N LYS A 312 -33.34 27.66 10.92
CA LYS A 312 -33.26 28.57 9.78
C LYS A 312 -31.94 29.33 9.71
N ALA A 313 -31.36 29.69 10.85
CA ALA A 313 -30.04 30.34 10.90
C ALA A 313 -28.93 29.39 10.40
N VAL A 314 -28.92 28.14 10.86
CA VAL A 314 -27.93 27.14 10.41
C VAL A 314 -28.13 26.73 8.95
N LEU A 315 -29.36 26.66 8.43
CA LEU A 315 -29.59 26.48 6.98
C LEU A 315 -29.02 27.66 6.17
N SER A 316 -29.28 28.90 6.59
CA SER A 316 -28.74 30.07 5.89
C SER A 316 -27.21 30.18 6.02
N GLU A 317 -26.63 29.70 7.13
CA GLU A 317 -25.18 29.55 7.25
C GLU A 317 -24.70 28.48 6.27
N VAL A 318 -25.18 27.23 6.33
CA VAL A 318 -24.80 26.14 5.42
C VAL A 318 -24.87 26.53 3.94
N GLN A 319 -25.93 27.22 3.50
CA GLN A 319 -26.05 27.69 2.11
C GLN A 319 -24.97 28.71 1.73
N ASN A 320 -24.86 29.82 2.47
CA ASN A 320 -23.84 30.84 2.23
C ASN A 320 -22.40 30.27 2.34
N ARG A 321 -22.24 29.17 3.10
CA ARG A 321 -20.98 28.48 3.34
C ARG A 321 -20.65 27.38 2.32
N HIS A 322 -21.61 26.93 1.53
CA HIS A 322 -21.40 25.96 0.45
C HIS A 322 -20.77 26.63 -0.79
N ASP A 323 -21.16 27.87 -1.12
CA ASP A 323 -20.53 28.63 -2.20
C ASP A 323 -19.06 29.00 -1.87
N ASP A 324 -18.73 29.29 -0.61
CA ASP A 324 -17.34 29.37 -0.12
C ASP A 324 -16.55 28.08 -0.46
N ILE A 325 -17.14 26.89 -0.28
CA ILE A 325 -16.49 25.59 -0.59
C ILE A 325 -16.24 25.44 -2.10
N LYS A 326 -17.24 25.75 -2.94
CA LYS A 326 -17.07 25.75 -4.41
C LYS A 326 -15.94 26.68 -4.86
N ASN A 327 -15.83 27.86 -4.24
CA ASN A 327 -14.78 28.83 -4.54
C ASN A 327 -13.38 28.35 -4.10
N ILE A 328 -13.27 27.65 -2.96
CA ILE A 328 -12.02 27.00 -2.52
C ILE A 328 -11.62 25.88 -3.48
N GLU A 329 -12.57 25.00 -3.84
CA GLU A 329 -12.32 23.87 -4.74
C GLU A 329 -11.91 24.34 -6.14
N LYS A 330 -12.57 25.39 -6.67
CA LYS A 330 -12.14 26.09 -7.89
C LYS A 330 -10.74 26.68 -7.75
N THR A 331 -10.42 27.35 -6.63
CA THR A 331 -9.08 27.90 -6.36
C THR A 331 -8.02 26.79 -6.41
N ILE A 332 -8.27 25.64 -5.78
CA ILE A 332 -7.37 24.48 -5.76
C ILE A 332 -7.17 23.92 -7.18
N VAL A 333 -8.22 23.81 -7.99
CA VAL A 333 -8.13 23.35 -9.38
C VAL A 333 -7.31 24.31 -10.25
N GLU A 334 -7.54 25.62 -10.15
CA GLU A 334 -6.77 26.62 -10.93
C GLU A 334 -5.28 26.63 -10.52
N LEU A 335 -4.97 26.54 -9.23
CA LEU A 335 -3.60 26.41 -8.73
C LEU A 335 -2.94 25.09 -9.16
N HIS A 336 -3.71 24.00 -9.26
CA HIS A 336 -3.21 22.71 -9.75
C HIS A 336 -2.90 22.75 -11.24
N GLN A 337 -3.77 23.36 -12.06
CA GLN A 337 -3.49 23.55 -13.48
C GLN A 337 -2.21 24.40 -13.68
N LEU A 338 -2.07 25.49 -12.95
CA LEU A 338 -0.89 26.37 -13.03
C LEU A 338 0.40 25.65 -12.60
N PHE A 339 0.34 24.77 -11.58
CA PHE A 339 1.45 23.90 -11.20
C PHE A 339 1.81 22.90 -12.32
N MET A 340 0.80 22.31 -12.99
CA MET A 340 1.02 21.38 -14.11
C MET A 340 1.62 22.07 -15.33
N ASP A 341 1.13 23.26 -15.69
CA ASP A 341 1.66 24.05 -16.81
C ASP A 341 3.15 24.40 -16.60
N MET A 342 3.52 24.78 -15.37
CA MET A 342 4.91 25.05 -15.00
C MET A 342 5.77 23.78 -14.88
N SER A 343 5.16 22.62 -14.62
CA SER A 343 5.81 21.30 -14.62
C SER A 343 6.10 20.80 -16.04
N LEU A 344 5.19 21.01 -17.00
CA LEU A 344 5.39 20.64 -18.41
C LEU A 344 6.54 21.43 -19.05
N LEU A 345 6.80 22.65 -18.58
CA LEU A 345 8.00 23.40 -18.94
C LEU A 345 9.30 22.75 -18.41
N VAL A 346 9.28 21.78 -17.49
CA VAL A 346 10.49 21.10 -16.97
C VAL A 346 11.00 20.03 -17.94
N GLU A 347 10.10 19.27 -18.57
CA GLU A 347 10.47 18.17 -19.49
C GLU A 347 11.36 18.64 -20.65
N ARG A 348 11.26 19.93 -21.01
CA ARG A 348 12.03 20.56 -22.09
C ARG A 348 13.47 20.94 -21.71
N GLN A 349 13.90 20.73 -20.46
CA GLN A 349 15.21 21.19 -19.95
C GLN A 349 16.21 20.08 -19.57
N GLN A 350 15.81 18.80 -19.62
CA GLN A 350 16.57 17.64 -19.10
C GLN A 350 17.90 17.33 -19.84
N GLU A 351 18.35 18.20 -20.74
CA GLU A 351 19.61 18.12 -21.49
C GLU A 351 20.71 19.02 -20.89
N THR A 352 20.38 19.98 -20.01
CA THR A 352 21.37 20.98 -19.51
C THR A 352 22.16 20.51 -18.28
N VAL A 353 21.63 19.58 -17.49
CA VAL A 353 22.34 19.05 -16.29
C VAL A 353 23.68 18.43 -16.69
N ASN A 354 23.65 17.61 -17.75
CA ASN A 354 24.81 16.92 -18.32
C ASN A 354 25.95 17.88 -18.69
N VAL A 355 25.65 19.14 -19.07
CA VAL A 355 26.66 20.14 -19.43
C VAL A 355 27.34 20.75 -18.20
N VAL A 356 26.66 20.83 -17.05
CA VAL A 356 27.29 21.21 -15.78
C VAL A 356 28.22 20.08 -15.30
N GLU A 357 27.76 18.84 -15.42
CA GLU A 357 28.51 17.64 -15.06
C GLU A 357 29.77 17.48 -15.92
N GLN A 358 29.62 17.60 -17.26
CA GLN A 358 30.73 17.55 -18.22
C GLN A 358 31.72 18.73 -18.10
N ASN A 359 31.25 19.93 -17.73
CA ASN A 359 32.15 21.05 -17.42
C ASN A 359 32.89 20.84 -16.09
N ALA A 360 32.26 20.19 -15.09
CA ALA A 360 32.91 19.82 -13.83
C ALA A 360 33.95 18.71 -14.04
N GLU A 361 33.67 17.70 -14.86
CA GLU A 361 34.66 16.71 -15.30
C GLU A 361 35.83 17.38 -16.03
N THR A 362 35.56 18.30 -16.97
CA THR A 362 36.61 19.01 -17.70
C THR A 362 37.49 19.86 -16.77
N ALA A 363 36.89 20.54 -15.78
CA ALA A 363 37.62 21.29 -14.77
C ALA A 363 38.44 20.38 -13.83
N ALA A 364 37.90 19.20 -13.47
CA ALA A 364 38.61 18.20 -12.68
C ALA A 364 39.83 17.63 -13.44
N VAL A 365 39.67 17.32 -14.73
CA VAL A 365 40.78 16.87 -15.60
C VAL A 365 41.86 17.94 -15.71
N GLN A 366 41.50 19.22 -15.87
CA GLN A 366 42.49 20.32 -15.91
C GLN A 366 43.21 20.52 -14.55
N LEU A 367 42.52 20.25 -13.44
CA LEU A 367 43.13 20.20 -12.09
C LEU A 367 44.06 18.98 -11.93
N GLU A 368 43.73 17.84 -12.51
CA GLU A 368 44.56 16.63 -12.50
C GLU A 368 45.79 16.78 -13.40
N GLU A 369 45.67 17.36 -14.59
CA GLU A 369 46.82 17.73 -15.45
C GLU A 369 47.72 18.76 -14.75
N GLY A 370 47.14 19.78 -14.12
CA GLY A 370 47.86 20.80 -13.35
C GLY A 370 48.60 20.23 -12.14
N THR A 371 47.98 19.34 -11.36
CA THR A 371 48.63 18.70 -10.20
C THR A 371 49.70 17.69 -10.61
N ASN A 372 49.55 16.99 -11.74
CA ASN A 372 50.63 16.18 -12.31
C ASN A 372 51.82 17.03 -12.78
N LEU A 373 51.59 18.21 -13.36
CA LEU A 373 52.64 19.17 -13.72
C LEU A 373 53.42 19.69 -12.50
N TYR A 374 52.75 19.96 -11.37
CA TYR A 374 53.41 20.33 -10.12
C TYR A 374 54.12 19.13 -9.45
N GLY A 375 53.52 17.94 -9.48
CA GLY A 375 54.11 16.72 -8.92
C GLY A 375 55.42 16.28 -9.61
N GLY A 376 55.63 16.70 -10.86
CA GLY A 376 56.89 16.46 -11.58
C GLY A 376 58.07 17.36 -11.18
N LEU A 377 57.86 18.40 -10.35
CA LEU A 377 58.86 19.45 -10.12
C LEU A 377 59.69 19.30 -8.83
N ASP A 378 59.34 18.39 -7.93
CA ASP A 378 59.99 18.24 -6.60
C ASP A 378 61.30 17.42 -6.62
N LEU A 379 61.88 17.22 -7.81
CA LEU A 379 63.09 16.42 -8.05
C LEU A 379 64.08 17.08 -9.03
N ILE A 380 64.46 18.35 -8.82
CA ILE A 380 65.76 18.88 -9.30
C ILE A 380 66.30 20.03 -8.41
N THR A 381 67.58 19.85 -8.06
CA THR A 381 68.54 20.72 -7.34
C THR A 381 68.23 22.20 -7.02
N ARG A 382 68.56 22.59 -5.77
CA ARG A 382 68.92 23.97 -5.39
C ARG A 382 70.05 24.54 -6.27
N GLN A 383 69.92 25.80 -6.69
CA GLN A 383 71.04 26.75 -6.72
C GLN A 383 70.52 28.20 -6.71
N ASP A 384 71.26 29.10 -6.06
CA ASP A 384 70.96 30.53 -6.03
C ASP A 384 71.41 31.22 -7.33
N ASP A 385 70.60 32.16 -7.84
CA ASP A 385 71.03 33.46 -8.39
C ASP A 385 69.77 34.34 -8.62
N GLY A 386 69.86 35.65 -8.36
CA GLY A 386 68.70 36.56 -8.35
C GLY A 386 68.73 37.63 -9.45
N ILE A 387 67.57 38.26 -9.72
CA ILE A 387 67.40 39.47 -10.57
C ILE A 387 66.09 40.21 -10.20
N ASP A 388 65.98 41.48 -10.59
CA ASP A 388 65.07 42.50 -10.04
C ASP A 388 63.56 42.44 -10.38
N ILE A 389 62.81 43.22 -9.59
CA ILE A 389 61.37 43.53 -9.61
C ILE A 389 60.98 44.45 -10.79
N PRO A 390 59.69 44.54 -11.18
CA PRO A 390 58.84 45.58 -10.58
C PRO A 390 57.38 45.15 -10.25
N ASN A 391 56.72 45.95 -9.41
CA ASN A 391 55.37 45.71 -8.87
C ASN A 391 54.24 46.02 -9.87
N ASP A 392 53.08 45.41 -9.64
CA ASP A 392 51.78 46.06 -9.82
C ASP A 392 50.84 45.66 -8.64
N GLU A 393 49.80 46.44 -8.36
CA GLU A 393 49.03 46.35 -7.11
C GLU A 393 47.80 45.43 -7.22
N GLY A 394 47.66 44.45 -6.32
CA GLY A 394 46.52 43.52 -6.28
C GLY A 394 46.35 42.79 -4.95
N VAL A 395 45.31 43.12 -4.20
CA VAL A 395 45.01 42.58 -2.87
C VAL A 395 44.69 41.08 -2.92
N ASN A 396 45.38 40.28 -2.10
CA ASN A 396 45.02 38.89 -1.80
C ASN A 396 45.10 38.63 -0.27
N ASN A 397 44.02 38.95 0.44
CA ASN A 397 43.82 38.43 1.80
C ASN A 397 43.30 36.99 1.71
N PHE A 398 44.19 36.02 1.90
CA PHE A 398 43.80 34.64 2.18
C PHE A 398 43.32 34.54 3.64
N ASP A 399 42.01 34.64 3.87
CA ASP A 399 41.33 34.05 5.05
C ASP A 399 39.78 34.07 4.94
N ASP A 400 39.17 34.99 4.16
CA ASP A 400 37.71 35.06 3.99
C ASP A 400 37.22 34.46 2.66
N SER A 401 36.66 33.23 2.70
CA SER A 401 35.91 32.64 1.59
C SER A 401 34.79 31.72 2.10
N PRO A 402 33.49 32.03 1.88
CA PRO A 402 32.37 31.37 2.55
C PRO A 402 31.93 30.03 1.91
N TYR A 403 32.78 29.39 1.11
CA TYR A 403 32.34 28.28 0.24
C TYR A 403 32.35 26.89 0.90
N PHE A 404 32.99 26.73 2.07
CA PHE A 404 33.15 25.40 2.69
C PHE A 404 31.94 24.91 3.51
N ASP A 405 31.02 25.78 3.94
CA ASP A 405 29.85 25.38 4.76
C ASP A 405 28.68 24.79 3.95
N TYR A 406 28.53 25.17 2.67
CA TYR A 406 27.28 24.93 1.95
C TYR A 406 26.96 23.44 1.72
N HIS A 407 27.99 22.61 1.52
CA HIS A 407 27.80 21.17 1.30
C HIS A 407 27.58 20.37 2.58
N HIS A 408 28.02 20.86 3.74
CA HIS A 408 27.83 20.16 5.01
C HIS A 408 26.43 20.39 5.60
N LEU A 409 25.89 21.61 5.49
CA LEU A 409 24.53 21.94 5.97
C LEU A 409 23.44 21.22 5.15
N LYS A 410 23.57 21.19 3.82
CA LYS A 410 22.52 20.67 2.93
C LYS A 410 22.35 19.14 2.98
N ALA A 411 23.35 18.43 3.49
CA ALA A 411 23.27 17.01 3.80
C ALA A 411 22.50 16.71 5.11
N ILE A 412 22.32 17.73 5.98
CA ILE A 412 21.68 17.62 7.29
C ILE A 412 20.23 18.14 7.26
N GLU A 413 19.92 19.21 6.51
CA GLU A 413 18.58 19.83 6.53
C GLU A 413 17.43 19.00 5.92
N ASN A 414 17.70 18.05 5.02
CA ASN A 414 16.65 17.35 4.28
C ASN A 414 16.07 16.09 4.95
N HIS A 415 16.61 15.66 6.10
CA HIS A 415 16.07 14.54 6.89
C HIS A 415 16.36 14.70 8.39
N ASP A 416 15.57 15.53 9.10
CA ASP A 416 15.01 15.24 10.45
C ASP A 416 14.42 16.51 11.09
N SER A 417 13.14 16.79 10.84
CA SER A 417 12.47 18.00 11.39
C SER A 417 10.95 17.82 11.61
N LYS A 418 10.55 16.78 12.37
CA LYS A 418 9.17 16.71 12.91
C LYS A 418 8.93 15.88 14.18
N TYR A 419 9.94 15.22 14.76
CA TYR A 419 9.80 14.43 16.00
C TYR A 419 10.79 14.77 17.12
N LEU A 420 11.64 15.78 16.95
CA LEU A 420 12.69 16.17 17.90
C LEU A 420 12.32 17.45 18.66
N GLY A 421 11.11 17.51 19.22
CA GLY A 421 10.50 18.77 19.66
C GLY A 421 9.50 18.74 20.81
N GLN A 422 9.42 17.68 21.65
CA GLN A 422 8.47 17.71 22.79
C GLN A 422 8.81 16.92 24.07
N SER A 423 10.10 16.69 24.39
CA SER A 423 10.46 16.12 25.71
C SER A 423 11.88 16.43 26.22
N LEU A 424 12.32 17.70 26.16
CA LEU A 424 13.42 18.20 27.00
C LEU A 424 13.05 19.54 27.64
N SER A 425 12.53 19.48 28.85
CA SER A 425 12.31 20.66 29.70
C SER A 425 13.61 21.05 30.40
N ILE A 426 14.18 22.21 30.04
CA ILE A 426 15.32 22.81 30.74
C ILE A 426 14.83 24.04 31.52
N SER A 427 15.24 24.14 32.78
CA SER A 427 14.96 25.28 33.66
C SER A 427 16.29 25.86 34.20
N PRO A 428 16.41 27.17 34.51
CA PRO A 428 17.64 27.88 34.12
C PRO A 428 18.54 28.38 35.26
N ALA A 429 19.83 28.48 34.94
CA ALA A 429 20.82 29.43 35.48
C ALA A 429 21.92 29.59 34.40
N ALA A 430 22.04 30.74 33.71
CA ALA A 430 22.73 31.97 34.13
C ALA A 430 24.26 31.90 33.85
N HIS A 431 24.93 32.91 33.25
CA HIS A 431 24.47 34.24 32.80
C HIS A 431 25.31 34.77 31.60
N HIS A 432 24.92 35.94 31.08
CA HIS A 432 25.69 36.76 30.14
C HIS A 432 27.09 37.12 30.69
N LEU A 433 28.04 37.50 29.81
CA LEU A 433 28.40 38.93 29.63
C LEU A 433 29.35 39.15 28.45
N SER A 434 29.22 40.33 27.83
CA SER A 434 30.24 40.98 27.00
C SER A 434 30.83 42.17 27.76
N ASP A 435 31.92 42.72 27.23
CA ASP A 435 32.44 44.08 27.47
C ASP A 435 33.06 44.47 28.83
N LEU A 436 34.39 44.61 28.80
CA LEU A 436 35.22 45.72 29.31
C LEU A 436 35.08 46.24 30.78
N HIS A 437 36.13 45.97 31.56
CA HIS A 437 36.84 46.83 32.55
C HIS A 437 36.12 48.00 33.27
N ILE A 438 36.28 48.07 34.61
CA ILE A 438 36.89 49.20 35.38
C ILE A 438 37.16 48.79 36.86
N ASP A 439 37.92 49.61 37.59
CA ASP A 439 38.79 49.28 38.73
C ASP A 439 38.22 49.13 40.18
N ASP A 440 39.06 48.52 41.03
CA ASP A 440 39.44 48.88 42.43
C ASP A 440 38.84 48.15 43.69
N LEU A 441 39.69 48.11 44.74
CA LEU A 441 39.50 47.84 46.19
C LEU A 441 39.20 46.41 46.75
N GLY A 442 40.28 45.71 47.18
CA GLY A 442 40.50 45.49 48.64
C GLY A 442 40.28 44.12 49.33
N LEU A 443 41.39 43.39 49.56
CA LEU A 443 41.79 42.46 50.67
C LEU A 443 40.93 42.37 51.97
N PRO A 444 40.96 41.26 52.78
CA PRO A 444 42.16 40.46 53.17
C PRO A 444 41.98 38.91 53.31
N THR A 445 42.73 38.23 54.20
CA THR A 445 43.25 36.83 54.01
C THR A 445 43.14 35.83 55.19
N LEU A 446 43.15 34.52 54.86
CA LEU A 446 43.72 33.32 55.54
C LEU A 446 43.38 32.95 57.02
N PRO A 447 43.20 31.64 57.32
CA PRO A 447 44.30 30.84 57.94
C PRO A 447 44.51 29.42 57.33
N LYS A 448 45.02 28.42 58.10
CA LYS A 448 45.77 27.23 57.59
C LYS A 448 45.89 26.02 58.58
N VAL A 449 45.97 24.77 58.05
CA VAL A 449 46.86 23.63 58.51
C VAL A 449 46.43 22.94 59.86
N PRO A 450 46.67 21.62 60.21
CA PRO A 450 47.85 20.73 59.99
C PRO A 450 47.61 19.24 59.53
N GLU A 451 48.50 18.61 58.72
CA GLU A 451 49.61 17.64 59.03
C GLU A 451 49.21 16.14 59.36
N LYS A 452 50.01 15.06 59.18
CA LYS A 452 51.46 14.85 58.87
C LYS A 452 51.83 13.42 58.34
N SER A 453 53.06 13.30 57.80
CA SER A 453 53.98 12.10 57.75
C SER A 453 53.78 10.98 56.67
N SER A 454 54.81 10.31 56.11
CA SER A 454 56.29 10.58 56.02
C SER A 454 57.08 9.54 55.16
N ILE A 455 58.17 9.99 54.47
CA ILE A 455 59.43 9.24 54.14
C ILE A 455 59.37 8.04 53.12
N ILE A 456 60.38 7.69 52.28
CA ILE A 456 61.35 8.41 51.39
C ILE A 456 62.14 7.38 50.50
N LYS A 457 62.58 7.77 49.29
CA LYS A 457 63.58 7.14 48.36
C LYS A 457 63.30 5.81 47.60
N GLU A 458 63.20 5.92 46.26
CA GLU A 458 64.11 5.43 45.18
C GLU A 458 64.95 4.12 45.33
N PRO A 459 65.40 3.48 44.20
CA PRO A 459 64.94 3.59 42.80
C PRO A 459 64.84 2.23 42.04
N VAL A 460 63.96 2.11 41.04
CA VAL A 460 64.04 1.08 39.97
C VAL A 460 63.61 1.69 38.63
N THR A 461 64.37 1.41 37.57
CA THR A 461 63.99 1.75 36.19
C THR A 461 63.08 0.65 35.63
N HIS A 462 62.05 1.00 34.85
CA HIS A 462 61.68 0.25 33.63
C HIS A 462 60.63 0.99 32.78
N THR A 463 61.03 1.25 31.53
CA THR A 463 60.22 1.13 30.30
C THR A 463 58.72 0.90 30.45
N ALA A 464 57.91 1.85 29.96
CA ALA A 464 56.45 1.70 29.88
C ALA A 464 56.03 0.63 28.85
N ASP A 465 55.04 -0.18 29.20
CA ASP A 465 54.29 -1.04 28.27
C ASP A 465 53.16 -0.22 27.62
N PRO A 466 53.11 -0.11 26.27
CA PRO A 466 52.03 0.61 25.58
C PRO A 466 50.63 -0.01 25.73
N ASN A 467 50.51 -1.30 26.06
CA ASN A 467 49.24 -2.03 25.94
C ASN A 467 48.28 -1.86 27.14
N ALA A 468 48.74 -1.31 28.26
CA ALA A 468 48.00 -1.31 29.53
C ALA A 468 46.81 -0.32 29.63
N LYS A 469 46.23 0.14 28.50
CA LYS A 469 45.16 1.16 28.47
C LYS A 469 44.05 0.94 27.41
N PHE A 470 43.73 -0.30 27.08
CA PHE A 470 42.57 -0.62 26.20
C PHE A 470 41.55 -1.62 26.78
N GLU A 471 41.61 -1.93 28.07
CA GLU A 471 40.67 -2.84 28.75
C GLU A 471 39.86 -2.16 29.87
N ALA A 472 39.09 -1.13 29.48
CA ALA A 472 37.87 -0.77 30.18
C ALA A 472 36.71 -1.10 29.22
N LYS A 473 36.12 -2.29 29.37
CA LYS A 473 34.93 -2.67 28.59
C LYS A 473 33.73 -1.86 29.05
N ASP A 474 32.96 -1.36 28.09
CA ASP A 474 31.72 -0.65 28.37
C ASP A 474 30.59 -1.68 28.57
N ASP A 475 30.65 -2.37 29.73
CA ASP A 475 29.76 -3.48 30.06
C ASP A 475 28.28 -3.05 30.11
N ALA A 476 28.00 -1.77 30.36
CA ALA A 476 26.66 -1.19 30.34
C ALA A 476 26.08 -1.09 28.90
N ILE A 477 26.84 -0.52 27.95
CA ILE A 477 26.45 -0.47 26.53
C ILE A 477 26.30 -1.89 25.98
N THR A 478 27.16 -2.82 26.43
CA THR A 478 27.06 -4.24 26.07
C THR A 478 25.75 -4.85 26.59
N ALA A 479 25.35 -4.55 27.83
CA ALA A 479 24.11 -5.07 28.42
C ALA A 479 22.85 -4.58 27.70
N GLU A 480 22.74 -3.29 27.38
CA GLU A 480 21.60 -2.73 26.62
C GLU A 480 21.48 -3.38 25.22
N LEU A 481 22.60 -3.58 24.53
CA LEU A 481 22.62 -4.30 23.25
C LEU A 481 22.19 -5.76 23.40
N CYS A 482 22.64 -6.46 24.45
CA CYS A 482 22.23 -7.83 24.73
C CYS A 482 20.72 -7.96 24.99
N GLU A 483 20.11 -7.01 25.71
CA GLU A 483 18.65 -6.98 25.92
C GLU A 483 17.89 -6.76 24.60
N LEU A 484 18.32 -5.79 23.79
CA LEU A 484 17.70 -5.50 22.48
C LEU A 484 17.79 -6.69 21.52
N TYR A 485 18.96 -7.32 21.38
CA TYR A 485 19.12 -8.50 20.53
C TYR A 485 18.41 -9.74 21.11
N GLY A 486 18.33 -9.89 22.44
CA GLY A 486 17.54 -10.94 23.09
C GLY A 486 16.04 -10.83 22.83
N ASN A 487 15.50 -9.62 22.92
CA ASN A 487 14.10 -9.35 22.57
C ASN A 487 13.82 -9.62 21.09
N LEU A 488 14.72 -9.25 20.18
CA LEU A 488 14.60 -9.56 18.75
C LEU A 488 14.72 -11.07 18.45
N GLN A 489 15.65 -11.79 19.10
CA GLN A 489 15.75 -13.26 19.01
C GLN A 489 14.43 -13.91 19.43
N LYS A 490 13.88 -13.54 20.60
CA LYS A 490 12.60 -14.09 21.07
C LYS A 490 11.43 -13.81 20.11
N CYS A 491 11.40 -12.65 19.44
CA CYS A 491 10.41 -12.40 18.38
C CYS A 491 10.57 -13.36 17.19
N LEU A 492 11.80 -13.71 16.80
CA LEU A 492 12.07 -14.72 15.76
C LEU A 492 11.67 -16.13 16.26
N ASP A 493 11.98 -16.49 17.50
CA ASP A 493 11.65 -17.79 18.11
C ASP A 493 10.12 -18.00 18.20
N LEU A 494 9.36 -16.93 18.44
CA LEU A 494 7.90 -16.96 18.37
C LEU A 494 7.40 -17.20 16.94
N ARG A 495 8.01 -16.62 15.90
CA ARG A 495 7.67 -16.96 14.51
C ARG A 495 8.04 -18.42 14.18
N GLU A 496 9.23 -18.86 14.58
CA GLU A 496 9.75 -20.23 14.43
C GLU A 496 8.74 -21.25 14.99
N LYS A 497 8.25 -21.03 16.23
CA LYS A 497 7.19 -21.79 16.92
C LYS A 497 5.93 -21.94 16.05
N TYR A 498 5.34 -20.83 15.59
CA TYR A 498 4.06 -20.86 14.89
C TYR A 498 4.16 -21.47 13.48
N ILE A 499 5.22 -21.13 12.73
CA ILE A 499 5.41 -21.68 11.38
C ILE A 499 5.75 -23.19 11.41
N THR A 500 6.46 -23.66 12.46
CA THR A 500 6.71 -25.10 12.69
C THR A 500 5.44 -25.87 13.00
N LEU A 501 4.64 -25.35 13.94
CA LEU A 501 3.41 -26.01 14.39
C LEU A 501 2.36 -26.05 13.27
N SER A 502 2.30 -25.02 12.43
CA SER A 502 1.40 -25.00 11.27
C SER A 502 1.87 -25.79 10.05
N GLY A 503 3.12 -26.27 10.01
CA GLY A 503 3.65 -27.06 8.90
C GLY A 503 3.75 -26.27 7.59
N GLN A 504 4.10 -24.98 7.69
CA GLN A 504 4.14 -24.05 6.56
C GLN A 504 5.54 -23.88 5.95
N ARG A 505 6.58 -24.60 6.40
CA ARG A 505 7.89 -24.56 5.71
C ARG A 505 7.78 -25.18 4.32
N LEU A 506 8.62 -24.73 3.41
CA LEU A 506 8.82 -25.41 2.12
C LEU A 506 9.24 -26.88 2.30
N THR A 507 9.88 -27.25 3.40
CA THR A 507 10.24 -28.64 3.75
C THR A 507 9.18 -29.42 4.52
N ASP A 508 8.05 -28.81 4.93
CA ASP A 508 6.94 -29.52 5.56
C ASP A 508 5.93 -30.08 4.53
N ASP A 509 5.82 -29.46 3.35
CA ASP A 509 4.87 -29.84 2.29
C ASP A 509 5.40 -31.04 1.47
N PRO A 510 4.70 -32.19 1.43
CA PRO A 510 5.12 -33.34 0.62
C PRO A 510 5.25 -33.04 -0.88
N ARG A 511 4.62 -31.97 -1.42
CA ARG A 511 4.83 -31.52 -2.81
C ARG A 511 6.25 -31.11 -3.14
N ASN A 512 7.07 -30.84 -2.12
CA ASN A 512 8.45 -30.41 -2.28
C ASN A 512 9.45 -31.57 -2.12
N HIS A 513 8.98 -32.80 -1.92
CA HIS A 513 9.81 -33.99 -2.04
C HIS A 513 10.01 -34.38 -3.51
N ASP A 514 11.12 -35.05 -3.82
CA ASP A 514 11.46 -35.43 -5.19
C ASP A 514 10.61 -36.59 -5.74
N ASP A 515 9.91 -37.34 -4.88
CA ASP A 515 9.01 -38.44 -5.23
C ASP A 515 7.56 -38.01 -5.52
N TRP A 516 7.23 -36.72 -5.38
CA TRP A 516 5.88 -36.22 -5.65
C TRP A 516 5.47 -36.36 -7.13
N GLU A 517 4.28 -36.90 -7.38
CA GLU A 517 3.75 -37.15 -8.73
C GLU A 517 2.89 -35.96 -9.20
N ILE A 518 3.34 -35.27 -10.24
CA ILE A 518 2.65 -34.10 -10.80
C ILE A 518 1.73 -34.56 -11.94
N TYR A 519 0.40 -34.44 -11.75
CA TYR A 519 -0.62 -34.77 -12.76
C TYR A 519 -1.50 -33.56 -13.16
N PRO A 520 -1.66 -33.23 -14.46
CA PRO A 520 -0.90 -33.74 -15.61
C PRO A 520 0.60 -33.44 -15.49
N ALA A 521 1.41 -34.23 -16.20
CA ALA A 521 2.87 -34.14 -16.13
C ALA A 521 3.40 -32.77 -16.58
N ALA A 522 4.30 -32.19 -15.79
CA ALA A 522 4.89 -30.88 -16.06
C ALA A 522 5.65 -30.86 -17.42
N PRO A 523 5.70 -29.71 -18.13
CA PRO A 523 6.39 -29.59 -19.41
C PRO A 523 7.83 -30.10 -19.34
N PRO A 524 8.18 -31.18 -20.08
CA PRO A 524 9.51 -31.77 -20.04
C PRO A 524 10.57 -30.82 -20.59
N LYS A 525 11.81 -30.99 -20.10
CA LYS A 525 12.96 -30.15 -20.46
C LYS A 525 13.12 -30.06 -21.98
N SER A 526 13.39 -28.85 -22.47
CA SER A 526 13.68 -28.59 -23.89
C SER A 526 15.08 -29.03 -24.33
N TRP A 527 15.95 -29.41 -23.39
CA TRP A 527 17.26 -30.01 -23.66
C TRP A 527 17.64 -31.02 -22.56
N PRO A 528 18.26 -32.17 -22.88
CA PRO A 528 18.45 -32.72 -24.23
C PRO A 528 17.12 -32.95 -24.96
N LEU A 529 17.17 -33.08 -26.29
CA LEU A 529 15.98 -33.47 -27.05
C LEU A 529 15.44 -34.83 -26.55
N PRO A 530 14.11 -35.03 -26.54
CA PRO A 530 13.51 -36.31 -26.15
C PRO A 530 13.76 -37.41 -27.19
N SER A 531 13.33 -38.64 -26.92
CA SER A 531 13.29 -39.69 -27.94
C SER A 531 12.45 -39.25 -29.15
N PRO A 532 12.74 -39.73 -30.37
CA PRO A 532 12.06 -39.28 -31.59
C PRO A 532 10.53 -39.43 -31.53
N GLU A 533 10.04 -40.51 -30.94
CA GLU A 533 8.62 -40.79 -30.71
C GLU A 533 7.93 -39.74 -29.81
N GLU A 534 8.56 -39.36 -28.70
CA GLU A 534 8.08 -38.32 -27.81
C GLU A 534 8.25 -36.91 -28.41
N LEU A 535 9.24 -36.71 -29.30
CA LEU A 535 9.36 -35.48 -30.10
C LEU A 535 8.22 -35.34 -31.12
N GLU A 536 7.84 -36.45 -31.76
CA GLU A 536 6.75 -36.49 -32.74
C GLU A 536 5.38 -36.33 -32.05
N ARG A 537 5.19 -36.98 -30.90
CA ARG A 537 4.04 -36.76 -30.00
C ARG A 537 3.94 -35.30 -29.53
N ARG A 538 5.06 -34.65 -29.20
CA ARG A 538 5.09 -33.21 -28.87
C ARG A 538 4.67 -32.36 -30.06
N LYS A 539 5.25 -32.58 -31.24
CA LYS A 539 4.87 -31.86 -32.47
C LYS A 539 3.38 -32.02 -32.79
N ALA A 540 2.80 -33.20 -32.57
CA ALA A 540 1.37 -33.43 -32.73
C ALA A 540 0.53 -32.64 -31.70
N LYS A 541 0.95 -32.62 -30.41
CA LYS A 541 0.28 -31.82 -29.37
C LYS A 541 0.43 -30.31 -29.61
N GLU A 542 1.59 -29.85 -30.06
CA GLU A 542 1.87 -28.46 -30.40
C GLU A 542 1.05 -28.02 -31.62
N MET A 543 0.98 -28.83 -32.68
CA MET A 543 0.13 -28.57 -33.85
C MET A 543 -1.37 -28.59 -33.51
N ALA A 544 -1.82 -29.47 -32.61
CA ALA A 544 -3.19 -29.45 -32.10
C ALA A 544 -3.49 -28.19 -31.28
N ARG A 545 -2.53 -27.72 -30.46
CA ARG A 545 -2.62 -26.46 -29.73
C ARG A 545 -2.57 -25.23 -30.64
N GLU A 546 -1.85 -25.28 -31.75
CA GLU A 546 -1.86 -24.22 -32.77
C GLU A 546 -3.19 -24.16 -33.54
N ALA A 547 -3.89 -25.29 -33.68
CA ALA A 547 -5.20 -25.36 -34.34
C ALA A 547 -6.36 -24.81 -33.49
N ASP A 548 -6.39 -25.10 -32.18
CA ASP A 548 -7.28 -24.44 -31.22
C ASP A 548 -6.57 -24.27 -29.85
N PRO A 549 -5.94 -23.11 -29.61
CA PRO A 549 -5.23 -22.84 -28.36
C PRO A 549 -6.12 -22.88 -27.11
N VAL A 550 -7.40 -22.50 -27.23
CA VAL A 550 -8.33 -22.37 -26.11
C VAL A 550 -8.91 -23.72 -25.72
N ALA A 551 -9.20 -24.58 -26.71
CA ALA A 551 -9.61 -25.96 -26.45
C ALA A 551 -8.45 -26.84 -25.93
N ALA A 552 -7.20 -26.47 -26.23
CA ALA A 552 -6.02 -27.18 -25.73
C ALA A 552 -5.79 -27.01 -24.21
N VAL A 553 -6.27 -25.93 -23.59
CA VAL A 553 -6.14 -25.70 -22.14
C VAL A 553 -6.86 -26.78 -21.34
N GLY A 554 -6.11 -27.54 -20.54
CA GLY A 554 -6.58 -28.69 -19.78
C GLY A 554 -6.98 -29.91 -20.62
N SER A 555 -6.60 -29.96 -21.90
CA SER A 555 -6.90 -31.09 -22.80
C SER A 555 -6.21 -32.41 -22.40
N ASP A 556 -5.12 -32.32 -21.65
CA ASP A 556 -4.34 -33.43 -21.11
C ASP A 556 -4.68 -33.79 -19.66
N PHE A 557 -5.65 -33.08 -19.05
CA PHE A 557 -6.24 -33.47 -17.77
C PHE A 557 -7.41 -34.44 -18.02
N ASP A 558 -7.35 -35.60 -17.37
CA ASP A 558 -8.38 -36.63 -17.40
C ASP A 558 -8.67 -37.11 -15.99
N PHE A 559 -9.94 -37.02 -15.56
CA PHE A 559 -10.33 -37.26 -14.17
C PHE A 559 -10.25 -38.74 -13.79
N ASP A 560 -10.54 -39.63 -14.75
CA ASP A 560 -10.48 -41.10 -14.56
C ASP A 560 -9.05 -41.62 -14.34
N GLN A 561 -8.03 -40.78 -14.56
CA GLN A 561 -6.61 -41.08 -14.30
C GLN A 561 -6.15 -40.59 -12.92
N CYS A 562 -6.95 -39.79 -12.21
CA CYS A 562 -6.61 -39.27 -10.89
C CYS A 562 -6.69 -40.36 -9.82
N LYS A 563 -5.61 -40.51 -9.03
CA LYS A 563 -5.55 -41.47 -7.92
C LYS A 563 -6.31 -40.88 -6.73
N ILE A 564 -7.44 -41.49 -6.36
CA ILE A 564 -8.26 -41.11 -5.19
C ILE A 564 -7.99 -42.12 -4.06
N PRO A 565 -7.32 -41.74 -2.96
CA PRO A 565 -7.05 -42.64 -1.83
C PRO A 565 -8.32 -42.93 -1.02
N GLY A 566 -8.36 -44.10 -0.35
CA GLY A 566 -9.48 -44.47 0.54
C GLY A 566 -9.49 -43.72 1.89
N PRO A 567 -10.46 -44.04 2.77
CA PRO A 567 -10.62 -43.40 4.08
C PRO A 567 -9.45 -43.64 5.04
N HIS A 568 -9.26 -42.70 5.96
CA HIS A 568 -8.26 -42.73 7.04
C HIS A 568 -8.90 -43.08 8.39
N VAL A 569 -8.12 -43.69 9.29
CA VAL A 569 -8.60 -44.22 10.60
C VAL A 569 -8.88 -43.09 11.62
N TYR A 570 -8.18 -41.97 11.52
CA TYR A 570 -8.32 -40.85 12.46
C TYR A 570 -9.68 -40.16 12.36
N SER A 571 -10.14 -39.62 13.49
CA SER A 571 -11.32 -38.77 13.60
C SER A 571 -10.93 -37.30 13.84
N TYR A 572 -11.89 -36.40 13.71
CA TYR A 572 -11.72 -34.97 13.94
C TYR A 572 -12.99 -34.38 14.59
N GLY A 573 -12.85 -33.18 15.15
CA GLY A 573 -13.97 -32.40 15.68
C GLY A 573 -13.51 -31.03 16.18
N ILE A 574 -14.44 -30.12 16.41
CA ILE A 574 -14.14 -28.80 16.98
C ILE A 574 -13.75 -29.00 18.46
N GLY A 575 -12.53 -28.60 18.82
CA GLY A 575 -12.04 -28.65 20.20
C GLY A 575 -12.57 -27.51 21.08
N PRO A 576 -12.30 -27.51 22.39
CA PRO A 576 -12.84 -26.52 23.34
C PRO A 576 -12.48 -25.06 22.99
N ASN A 577 -11.36 -24.86 22.29
CA ASN A 577 -10.88 -23.56 21.82
C ASN A 577 -11.52 -23.07 20.49
N GLY A 578 -12.55 -23.74 19.95
CA GLY A 578 -13.31 -23.27 18.77
C GLY A 578 -12.65 -23.52 17.40
N PHE A 579 -11.60 -24.33 17.34
CA PHE A 579 -10.94 -24.77 16.11
C PHE A 579 -10.88 -26.30 16.03
N TYR A 580 -10.75 -26.83 14.81
CA TYR A 580 -10.70 -28.27 14.55
C TYR A 580 -9.44 -28.93 15.10
N GLN A 581 -9.64 -30.09 15.72
CA GLN A 581 -8.58 -30.95 16.26
C GLN A 581 -8.74 -32.37 15.70
N VAL A 582 -7.62 -33.11 15.66
CA VAL A 582 -7.52 -34.45 15.07
C VAL A 582 -7.11 -35.45 16.14
N TYR A 583 -7.80 -36.60 16.17
CA TYR A 583 -7.69 -37.63 17.20
C TYR A 583 -7.39 -38.98 16.54
N ARG A 584 -6.65 -39.88 17.21
CA ARG A 584 -6.29 -41.17 16.58
C ARG A 584 -7.49 -42.10 16.43
N ASN A 585 -8.48 -41.93 17.29
CA ASN A 585 -9.69 -42.74 17.40
C ASN A 585 -10.78 -41.96 18.18
N GLU A 586 -12.00 -42.49 18.19
CA GLU A 586 -13.16 -41.83 18.84
C GLU A 586 -13.07 -41.78 20.37
N LEU A 587 -12.32 -42.67 21.04
CA LEU A 587 -12.11 -42.62 22.49
C LEU A 587 -11.22 -41.43 22.87
N ASP A 588 -10.11 -41.23 22.16
CA ASP A 588 -9.24 -40.06 22.31
C ASP A 588 -10.02 -38.75 22.12
N GLN A 589 -11.00 -38.75 21.20
CA GLN A 589 -11.91 -37.64 20.96
C GLN A 589 -12.89 -37.40 22.13
N THR A 590 -13.50 -38.46 22.68
CA THR A 590 -14.33 -38.33 23.90
C THR A 590 -13.54 -37.97 25.16
N ALA A 591 -12.22 -38.14 25.15
CA ALA A 591 -11.31 -37.77 26.23
C ALA A 591 -10.66 -36.39 26.03
N GLU A 592 -11.04 -35.64 24.99
CA GLU A 592 -10.45 -34.35 24.60
C GLU A 592 -8.90 -34.39 24.50
N ALA A 593 -8.36 -35.50 23.98
CA ALA A 593 -6.92 -35.78 23.88
C ALA A 593 -6.42 -35.70 22.42
N PRO A 594 -6.20 -34.48 21.87
CA PRO A 594 -5.81 -34.32 20.47
C PRO A 594 -4.39 -34.85 20.20
N LEU A 595 -4.17 -35.33 18.98
CA LEU A 595 -2.89 -35.87 18.51
C LEU A 595 -1.78 -34.80 18.45
N TYR A 596 -2.16 -33.54 18.25
CA TYR A 596 -1.27 -32.39 18.19
C TYR A 596 -1.86 -31.25 19.03
N GLN A 597 -1.00 -30.58 19.80
CA GLN A 597 -1.35 -29.37 20.53
C GLN A 597 -0.92 -28.14 19.72
N PHE A 598 -1.75 -27.10 19.74
CA PHE A 598 -1.53 -25.82 19.07
C PHE A 598 -1.74 -24.69 20.07
N PRO A 599 -1.15 -23.50 19.86
CA PRO A 599 -1.28 -22.39 20.80
C PRO A 599 -2.74 -22.03 21.05
N SER A 600 -3.08 -21.69 22.29
CA SER A 600 -4.44 -21.22 22.61
C SER A 600 -4.69 -19.80 22.07
N PRO A 601 -5.96 -19.34 21.93
CA PRO A 601 -6.24 -17.98 21.46
C PRO A 601 -5.58 -16.92 22.35
N ARG A 602 -5.62 -17.15 23.68
CA ARG A 602 -4.99 -16.30 24.67
C ARG A 602 -3.46 -16.30 24.58
N GLU A 603 -2.86 -17.48 24.39
CA GLU A 603 -1.41 -17.61 24.19
C GLU A 603 -0.95 -16.87 22.93
N PHE A 604 -1.73 -16.91 21.85
CA PHE A 604 -1.49 -16.08 20.67
C PHE A 604 -1.57 -14.58 20.97
N TYR A 605 -2.56 -14.12 21.75
CA TYR A 605 -2.63 -12.71 22.13
C TYR A 605 -1.52 -12.29 23.11
N ASP A 606 -1.10 -13.15 24.04
CA ASP A 606 0.03 -12.88 24.94
C ASP A 606 1.39 -12.91 24.19
N ASP A 607 1.59 -13.82 23.22
CA ASP A 607 2.77 -13.85 22.32
C ASP A 607 2.80 -12.64 21.37
N MET A 608 1.64 -12.24 20.81
CA MET A 608 1.51 -11.09 19.92
C MET A 608 1.73 -9.78 20.68
N ASP A 609 1.15 -9.62 21.88
CA ASP A 609 1.39 -8.46 22.75
C ASP A 609 2.87 -8.32 23.12
N PHE A 610 3.60 -9.44 23.29
CA PHE A 610 5.06 -9.38 23.48
C PHE A 610 5.75 -8.73 22.27
N ILE A 611 5.46 -9.18 21.04
CA ILE A 611 6.04 -8.57 19.84
C ILE A 611 5.59 -7.11 19.69
N LEU A 612 4.31 -6.80 19.93
CA LEU A 612 3.80 -5.41 19.91
C LEU A 612 4.54 -4.51 20.90
N SER A 613 4.88 -5.01 22.10
CA SER A 613 5.69 -4.26 23.06
C SER A 613 7.12 -4.01 22.57
N VAL A 614 7.80 -5.04 22.01
CA VAL A 614 9.18 -4.94 21.50
C VAL A 614 9.26 -4.01 20.28
N ILE A 615 8.32 -4.09 19.33
CA ILE A 615 8.33 -3.20 18.17
C ILE A 615 7.85 -1.78 18.49
N SER A 616 7.19 -1.59 19.64
CA SER A 616 6.74 -0.28 20.14
C SER A 616 7.79 0.45 20.97
N ASP A 617 8.77 -0.26 21.53
CA ASP A 617 9.82 0.31 22.37
C ASP A 617 10.69 1.35 21.62
N GLY A 618 11.13 2.38 22.36
CA GLY A 618 11.90 3.52 21.83
C GLY A 618 13.30 3.11 21.38
N PRO A 619 14.17 2.62 22.30
CA PRO A 619 15.45 1.99 21.97
C PRO A 619 15.36 0.96 20.83
N ALA A 620 14.41 0.02 20.85
CA ALA A 620 14.25 -0.99 19.80
C ALA A 620 13.92 -0.40 18.42
N LYS A 621 12.99 0.57 18.35
CA LYS A 621 12.71 1.34 17.12
C LYS A 621 13.95 2.07 16.60
N SER A 622 14.66 2.78 17.47
CA SER A 622 15.86 3.54 17.11
C SER A 622 17.02 2.64 16.66
N PHE A 623 17.20 1.50 17.33
CA PHE A 623 18.19 0.49 16.97
C PHE A 623 17.88 -0.13 15.59
N ALA A 624 16.66 -0.62 15.39
CA ALA A 624 16.26 -1.24 14.13
C ALA A 624 16.31 -0.25 12.96
N PHE A 625 15.92 1.02 13.16
CA PHE A 625 16.07 2.06 12.16
C PHE A 625 17.54 2.28 11.77
N ARG A 626 18.47 2.28 12.74
CA ARG A 626 19.92 2.35 12.47
C ARG A 626 20.42 1.12 11.70
N ARG A 627 19.97 -0.10 12.01
CA ARG A 627 20.32 -1.30 11.21
C ARG A 627 19.78 -1.21 9.78
N LEU A 628 18.52 -0.82 9.60
CA LEU A 628 17.92 -0.65 8.27
C LEU A 628 18.62 0.44 7.43
N ARG A 629 19.07 1.54 8.06
CA ARG A 629 19.90 2.57 7.39
C ARG A 629 21.31 2.09 7.08
N TYR A 630 21.91 1.24 7.92
CA TYR A 630 23.16 0.55 7.60
C TYR A 630 23.01 -0.36 6.38
N LEU A 631 21.92 -1.14 6.28
CA LEU A 631 21.61 -1.95 5.09
C LEU A 631 21.45 -1.10 3.82
N ASP A 632 20.74 0.04 3.91
CA ASP A 632 20.63 1.00 2.81
C ASP A 632 22.02 1.46 2.32
N SER A 633 22.89 1.91 3.25
CA SER A 633 24.24 2.39 2.92
C SER A 633 25.16 1.28 2.39
N LYS A 634 25.06 0.06 2.94
CA LYS A 634 25.85 -1.10 2.48
C LYS A 634 25.48 -1.50 1.05
N TRP A 635 24.18 -1.44 0.71
CA TRP A 635 23.71 -1.63 -0.67
C TRP A 635 24.26 -0.57 -1.64
N GLN A 636 24.19 0.71 -1.27
CA GLN A 636 24.68 1.78 -2.15
C GLN A 636 26.19 1.65 -2.41
N MET A 637 26.97 1.35 -1.37
CA MET A 637 28.40 1.04 -1.51
C MET A 637 28.65 -0.21 -2.38
N TYR A 638 27.83 -1.25 -2.23
CA TYR A 638 27.95 -2.46 -3.06
C TYR A 638 27.73 -2.16 -4.55
N ILE A 639 26.67 -1.44 -4.92
CA ILE A 639 26.38 -1.11 -6.33
C ILE A 639 27.49 -0.25 -6.94
N LEU A 640 27.93 0.81 -6.26
CA LEU A 640 29.03 1.68 -6.71
C LEU A 640 30.34 0.93 -7.01
N LEU A 641 30.59 -0.18 -6.31
CA LEU A 641 31.79 -1.00 -6.48
C LEU A 641 31.62 -2.16 -7.47
N ASN A 642 30.40 -2.64 -7.74
CA ASN A 642 30.16 -3.93 -8.41
C ASN A 642 29.27 -3.89 -9.66
N GLU A 643 28.55 -2.81 -9.96
CA GLU A 643 27.59 -2.75 -11.08
C GLU A 643 28.21 -3.21 -12.42
N PHE A 644 29.42 -2.74 -12.74
CA PHE A 644 30.12 -3.14 -13.97
C PHE A 644 30.44 -4.64 -14.02
N GLN A 645 30.74 -5.25 -12.87
CA GLN A 645 31.02 -6.69 -12.77
C GLN A 645 29.71 -7.51 -12.86
N GLU A 646 28.62 -7.05 -12.25
CA GLU A 646 27.29 -7.66 -12.42
C GLU A 646 26.84 -7.63 -13.87
N LEU A 647 26.99 -6.49 -14.54
CA LEU A 647 26.65 -6.32 -15.95
C LEU A 647 27.52 -7.22 -16.84
N ALA A 648 28.80 -7.41 -16.50
CA ALA A 648 29.69 -8.35 -17.19
C ALA A 648 29.28 -9.81 -16.96
N ASP A 649 28.88 -10.19 -15.75
CA ASP A 649 28.46 -11.55 -15.38
C ASP A 649 27.10 -11.94 -15.97
N SER A 650 26.13 -11.03 -15.97
CA SER A 650 24.88 -11.21 -16.71
C SER A 650 25.16 -11.40 -18.22
N LYS A 651 26.08 -10.62 -18.81
CA LYS A 651 26.51 -10.78 -20.22
C LYS A 651 27.28 -12.08 -20.49
N ARG A 652 27.84 -12.76 -19.48
CA ARG A 652 28.44 -14.10 -19.61
C ARG A 652 27.39 -15.22 -19.78
N THR A 653 26.09 -14.91 -19.68
CA THR A 653 24.99 -15.86 -19.81
C THR A 653 24.18 -15.62 -21.12
N PRO A 654 24.71 -15.94 -22.32
CA PRO A 654 24.15 -15.53 -23.62
C PRO A 654 22.80 -16.18 -24.01
N HIS A 655 22.18 -16.94 -23.10
CA HIS A 655 20.88 -17.60 -23.30
C HIS A 655 19.86 -17.20 -22.23
N ARG A 656 20.16 -16.17 -21.41
CA ARG A 656 19.22 -15.57 -20.46
C ARG A 656 19.27 -14.06 -20.53
N ASP A 657 18.13 -13.50 -20.20
CA ASP A 657 17.81 -12.09 -20.07
C ASP A 657 16.53 -12.00 -19.23
N PHE A 658 16.04 -10.80 -18.98
CA PHE A 658 14.78 -10.60 -18.26
C PHE A 658 13.57 -11.30 -18.90
N TYR A 659 13.55 -11.51 -20.21
CA TYR A 659 12.42 -12.15 -20.90
C TYR A 659 12.44 -13.69 -20.79
N ASN A 660 13.62 -14.31 -20.66
CA ASN A 660 13.81 -15.76 -20.63
C ASN A 660 13.97 -16.36 -19.20
N VAL A 661 14.08 -15.52 -18.17
CA VAL A 661 13.94 -15.93 -16.76
C VAL A 661 12.47 -16.06 -16.38
N ARG A 662 12.13 -17.04 -15.54
CA ARG A 662 10.74 -17.26 -15.11
C ARG A 662 10.37 -16.23 -14.06
N LYS A 663 9.16 -15.68 -14.16
CA LYS A 663 8.53 -14.88 -13.10
C LYS A 663 7.15 -15.45 -12.78
N VAL A 664 6.76 -15.29 -11.54
CA VAL A 664 5.44 -15.67 -11.03
C VAL A 664 4.74 -14.39 -10.61
N ASP A 665 3.52 -14.17 -11.07
CA ASP A 665 2.63 -13.23 -10.40
C ASP A 665 2.11 -13.89 -9.11
N THR A 666 2.69 -13.47 -7.99
CA THR A 666 2.38 -13.99 -6.65
C THR A 666 1.13 -13.38 -6.03
N HIS A 667 0.54 -12.34 -6.64
CA HIS A 667 -0.69 -11.70 -6.16
C HIS A 667 -1.52 -11.11 -7.30
N VAL A 668 -2.55 -11.88 -7.69
CA VAL A 668 -3.60 -11.42 -8.60
C VAL A 668 -4.93 -12.11 -8.27
N HIS A 669 -6.02 -11.35 -8.34
CA HIS A 669 -7.37 -11.88 -8.16
C HIS A 669 -7.92 -12.48 -9.47
N HIS A 670 -8.56 -13.64 -9.38
CA HIS A 670 -9.06 -14.35 -10.57
C HIS A 670 -10.15 -13.59 -11.32
N SER A 671 -11.07 -12.95 -10.59
CA SER A 671 -12.18 -12.17 -11.18
C SER A 671 -11.73 -10.91 -11.93
N SER A 672 -10.48 -10.50 -11.79
CA SER A 672 -9.87 -9.32 -12.40
C SER A 672 -8.67 -9.66 -13.29
N SER A 673 -8.34 -10.94 -13.51
CA SER A 673 -7.11 -11.35 -14.20
C SER A 673 -7.08 -11.10 -15.71
N MET A 674 -7.98 -10.26 -16.24
CA MET A 674 -8.27 -10.09 -17.65
C MET A 674 -8.36 -8.59 -18.00
N ASN A 675 -7.72 -8.18 -19.08
CA ASN A 675 -7.78 -6.79 -19.55
C ASN A 675 -9.23 -6.42 -19.99
N GLN A 676 -9.69 -5.20 -19.72
CA GLN A 676 -11.05 -4.74 -20.07
C GLN A 676 -11.39 -4.91 -21.55
N LYS A 677 -10.42 -4.71 -22.46
CA LYS A 677 -10.56 -4.92 -23.90
C LYS A 677 -10.83 -6.38 -24.26
N HIS A 678 -10.31 -7.33 -23.46
CA HIS A 678 -10.60 -8.76 -23.56
C HIS A 678 -12.01 -9.05 -23.06
N LEU A 679 -12.38 -8.58 -21.87
CA LEU A 679 -13.73 -8.76 -21.31
C LEU A 679 -14.82 -8.18 -22.23
N LEU A 680 -14.62 -6.96 -22.76
CA LEU A 680 -15.51 -6.34 -23.74
C LEU A 680 -15.67 -7.18 -25.01
N ARG A 681 -14.54 -7.66 -25.57
CA ARG A 681 -14.52 -8.54 -26.75
C ARG A 681 -15.29 -9.83 -26.48
N PHE A 682 -15.13 -10.41 -25.30
CA PHE A 682 -15.81 -11.64 -24.88
C PHE A 682 -17.33 -11.43 -24.74
N ILE A 683 -17.76 -10.39 -24.02
CA ILE A 683 -19.18 -10.04 -23.87
C ILE A 683 -19.84 -9.80 -25.23
N LYS A 684 -19.21 -9.00 -26.13
CA LYS A 684 -19.70 -8.79 -27.50
C LYS A 684 -19.73 -10.10 -28.33
N SER A 685 -18.75 -10.98 -28.14
CA SER A 685 -18.70 -12.30 -28.78
C SER A 685 -19.86 -13.20 -28.33
N LYS A 686 -20.20 -13.23 -27.03
CA LYS A 686 -21.35 -13.97 -26.50
C LYS A 686 -22.69 -13.40 -26.96
N MET A 687 -22.86 -12.07 -26.92
CA MET A 687 -24.05 -11.42 -27.48
C MET A 687 -24.25 -11.69 -28.98
N LYS A 688 -23.18 -11.96 -29.74
CA LYS A 688 -23.27 -12.29 -31.17
C LYS A 688 -23.45 -13.79 -31.46
N LYS A 689 -22.84 -14.68 -30.67
CA LYS A 689 -22.83 -16.14 -30.91
C LYS A 689 -23.91 -16.91 -30.13
N SER A 690 -24.25 -16.44 -28.93
CA SER A 690 -25.09 -17.12 -27.94
C SER A 690 -26.09 -16.16 -27.26
N PRO A 691 -26.85 -15.34 -28.01
CA PRO A 691 -27.79 -14.37 -27.42
C PRO A 691 -29.00 -15.03 -26.72
N ASP A 692 -29.38 -16.24 -27.14
CA ASP A 692 -30.57 -16.95 -26.64
C ASP A 692 -30.27 -17.90 -25.46
N ASP A 693 -29.02 -17.97 -24.99
CA ASP A 693 -28.64 -18.71 -23.78
C ASP A 693 -29.36 -18.12 -22.55
N VAL A 694 -30.01 -18.95 -21.73
CA VAL A 694 -30.62 -18.55 -20.45
C VAL A 694 -29.52 -18.35 -19.41
N VAL A 695 -29.38 -17.13 -18.89
CA VAL A 695 -28.22 -16.73 -18.06
C VAL A 695 -28.56 -16.33 -16.63
N ILE A 696 -29.82 -16.00 -16.34
CA ILE A 696 -30.26 -15.61 -14.99
C ILE A 696 -31.75 -15.90 -14.79
N TYR A 697 -32.14 -16.23 -13.56
CA TYR A 697 -33.53 -16.37 -13.14
C TYR A 697 -33.84 -15.32 -12.07
N ARG A 698 -34.75 -14.39 -12.38
CA ARG A 698 -35.27 -13.35 -11.46
C ARG A 698 -36.73 -13.04 -11.81
N ASP A 699 -37.47 -12.48 -10.86
CA ASP A 699 -38.86 -12.05 -11.05
C ASP A 699 -39.79 -13.17 -11.57
N ASN A 700 -39.51 -14.41 -11.16
CA ASN A 700 -40.10 -15.67 -11.62
C ASN A 700 -39.95 -15.98 -13.13
N HIS A 701 -39.05 -15.28 -13.84
CA HIS A 701 -38.78 -15.46 -15.25
C HIS A 701 -37.32 -15.88 -15.52
N HIS A 702 -37.15 -16.72 -16.53
CA HIS A 702 -35.84 -17.09 -17.08
C HIS A 702 -35.46 -16.08 -18.16
N LEU A 703 -34.41 -15.30 -17.93
CA LEU A 703 -33.94 -14.30 -18.89
C LEU A 703 -32.79 -14.87 -19.74
N THR A 704 -32.92 -14.73 -21.06
CA THR A 704 -31.84 -14.98 -22.00
C THR A 704 -30.80 -13.87 -21.94
N LEU A 705 -29.59 -14.11 -22.43
CA LEU A 705 -28.55 -13.07 -22.49
C LEU A 705 -29.05 -11.83 -23.25
N ARG A 706 -29.77 -12.01 -24.37
CA ARG A 706 -30.44 -10.91 -25.07
C ARG A 706 -31.45 -10.19 -24.17
N GLY A 707 -32.32 -10.93 -23.48
CA GLY A 707 -33.33 -10.36 -22.58
C GLY A 707 -32.72 -9.58 -21.41
N VAL A 708 -31.55 -9.98 -20.90
CA VAL A 708 -30.81 -9.19 -19.90
C VAL A 708 -30.36 -7.85 -20.48
N PHE A 709 -29.73 -7.84 -21.65
CA PHE A 709 -29.29 -6.59 -22.30
C PHE A 709 -30.46 -5.68 -22.72
N GLU A 710 -31.56 -6.25 -23.21
CA GLU A 710 -32.82 -5.54 -23.47
C GLU A 710 -33.40 -4.93 -22.18
N SER A 711 -33.38 -5.66 -21.06
CA SER A 711 -33.79 -5.16 -19.73
C SER A 711 -32.87 -4.12 -19.10
N LEU A 712 -31.72 -3.84 -19.73
CA LEU A 712 -30.78 -2.78 -19.38
C LEU A 712 -30.89 -1.56 -20.30
N GLY A 713 -31.62 -1.68 -21.42
CA GLY A 713 -31.64 -0.64 -22.46
C GLY A 713 -30.32 -0.53 -23.24
N LEU A 714 -29.47 -1.57 -23.22
CA LEU A 714 -28.13 -1.57 -23.80
C LEU A 714 -28.04 -2.53 -25.00
N THR A 715 -27.54 -2.07 -26.14
CA THR A 715 -27.21 -2.97 -27.26
C THR A 715 -25.73 -3.35 -27.24
N ALA A 716 -25.38 -4.46 -27.91
CA ALA A 716 -23.98 -4.87 -28.07
C ALA A 716 -23.14 -3.89 -28.94
N TYR A 717 -23.77 -2.92 -29.61
CA TYR A 717 -23.06 -1.84 -30.30
C TYR A 717 -22.53 -0.83 -29.29
N ASP A 718 -23.39 -0.37 -28.39
CA ASP A 718 -23.17 0.75 -27.46
C ASP A 718 -22.05 0.50 -26.43
N LEU A 719 -21.70 -0.76 -26.18
CA LEU A 719 -20.65 -1.11 -25.22
C LEU A 719 -19.27 -0.64 -25.69
N SER A 720 -18.70 0.38 -25.06
CA SER A 720 -17.29 0.74 -25.11
C SER A 720 -16.54 0.28 -23.84
N ILE A 721 -15.23 0.52 -23.79
CA ILE A 721 -14.43 0.32 -22.55
C ILE A 721 -14.91 1.30 -21.47
N ASP A 722 -15.19 2.53 -21.88
CA ASP A 722 -15.69 3.61 -21.02
C ASP A 722 -17.08 3.29 -20.46
N THR A 723 -17.95 2.61 -21.21
CA THR A 723 -19.23 2.13 -20.67
C THR A 723 -19.09 0.92 -19.75
N LEU A 724 -18.02 0.12 -19.86
CA LEU A 724 -17.77 -0.92 -18.85
C LEU A 724 -17.39 -0.27 -17.52
N ASP A 725 -16.66 0.84 -17.57
CA ASP A 725 -16.26 1.68 -16.44
C ASP A 725 -15.54 0.90 -15.31
N MET A 726 -14.61 0.03 -15.70
CA MET A 726 -13.87 -0.85 -14.77
C MET A 726 -12.47 -0.35 -14.41
N HIS A 727 -12.03 0.80 -14.93
CA HIS A 727 -10.75 1.39 -14.52
C HIS A 727 -10.89 2.06 -13.15
N ALA A 728 -9.83 1.99 -12.35
CA ALA A 728 -9.71 2.85 -11.17
C ALA A 728 -9.49 4.31 -11.63
N HIS A 729 -10.46 5.17 -11.35
CA HIS A 729 -10.35 6.62 -11.61
C HIS A 729 -9.58 7.31 -10.48
N LYS A 730 -9.09 8.54 -10.72
CA LYS A 730 -8.38 9.34 -9.70
C LYS A 730 -9.19 9.49 -8.40
N ASP A 731 -10.51 9.52 -8.50
CA ASP A 731 -11.45 9.69 -7.38
C ASP A 731 -11.70 8.40 -6.56
N SER A 732 -10.98 7.31 -6.89
CA SER A 732 -10.97 6.04 -6.15
C SER A 732 -9.96 6.04 -5.00
N PHE A 733 -9.03 7.01 -4.99
CA PHE A 733 -8.02 7.19 -3.97
C PHE A 733 -8.68 7.33 -2.59
N HIS A 734 -8.34 6.45 -1.64
CA HIS A 734 -8.98 6.31 -0.33
C HIS A 734 -10.50 6.02 -0.35
N ARG A 735 -11.08 5.50 -1.44
CA ARG A 735 -12.52 5.19 -1.58
C ARG A 735 -12.75 3.74 -2.03
N PHE A 736 -12.54 2.81 -1.10
CA PHE A 736 -12.80 1.37 -1.27
C PHE A 736 -14.25 1.04 -1.65
N ASP A 737 -15.21 1.88 -1.25
CA ASP A 737 -16.62 1.77 -1.63
C ASP A 737 -16.79 1.92 -3.15
N LYS A 738 -16.17 2.95 -3.74
CA LYS A 738 -16.14 3.17 -5.19
C LYS A 738 -15.39 2.04 -5.90
N PHE A 739 -14.24 1.62 -5.38
CA PHE A 739 -13.46 0.49 -5.92
C PHE A 739 -14.27 -0.83 -5.97
N ASN A 740 -15.05 -1.14 -4.92
CA ASN A 740 -15.92 -2.31 -4.92
C ASN A 740 -17.08 -2.21 -5.92
N LEU A 741 -17.56 -0.99 -6.23
CA LEU A 741 -18.54 -0.76 -7.28
C LEU A 741 -17.96 -0.96 -8.69
N LYS A 742 -16.66 -0.64 -8.90
CA LYS A 742 -15.88 -0.90 -10.13
C LYS A 742 -15.65 -2.39 -10.44
N TYR A 743 -16.23 -3.30 -9.66
CA TYR A 743 -16.36 -4.72 -10.01
C TYR A 743 -17.65 -5.09 -10.74
N ASN A 744 -18.59 -4.17 -10.93
CA ASN A 744 -19.85 -4.42 -11.62
C ASN A 744 -19.81 -3.83 -13.04
N PRO A 745 -19.67 -4.63 -14.11
CA PRO A 745 -19.60 -4.13 -15.48
C PRO A 745 -20.78 -3.21 -15.79
N ILE A 746 -20.51 -2.00 -16.29
CA ILE A 746 -21.55 -0.99 -16.60
C ILE A 746 -22.32 -0.56 -15.33
N GLY A 747 -21.68 -0.64 -14.16
CA GLY A 747 -22.31 -0.44 -12.84
C GLY A 747 -23.29 -1.56 -12.43
N GLU A 748 -23.52 -2.57 -13.27
CA GLU A 748 -24.65 -3.49 -13.13
C GLU A 748 -24.26 -4.84 -12.52
N SER A 749 -24.86 -5.11 -11.35
CA SER A 749 -24.71 -6.37 -10.61
C SER A 749 -25.03 -7.63 -11.43
N ARG A 750 -26.03 -7.58 -12.32
CA ARG A 750 -26.45 -8.69 -13.18
C ARG A 750 -25.33 -9.14 -14.13
N LEU A 751 -24.58 -8.21 -14.72
CA LEU A 751 -23.50 -8.55 -15.64
C LEU A 751 -22.30 -9.16 -14.90
N ARG A 752 -22.00 -8.68 -13.69
CA ARG A 752 -21.00 -9.30 -12.81
C ARG A 752 -21.39 -10.73 -12.44
N GLU A 753 -22.66 -10.95 -12.09
CA GLU A 753 -23.20 -12.27 -11.73
C GLU A 753 -23.06 -13.27 -12.89
N ILE A 754 -23.30 -12.84 -14.13
CA ILE A 754 -23.26 -13.67 -15.34
C ILE A 754 -21.83 -13.98 -15.80
N PHE A 755 -20.94 -12.98 -15.81
CA PHE A 755 -19.60 -13.10 -16.44
C PHE A 755 -18.43 -13.28 -15.46
N MET A 756 -18.57 -12.89 -14.19
CA MET A 756 -17.46 -12.76 -13.23
C MET A 756 -17.65 -13.57 -11.93
N LYS A 757 -18.59 -14.53 -11.90
CA LYS A 757 -18.77 -15.47 -10.78
C LYS A 757 -18.65 -16.93 -11.22
N THR A 758 -18.15 -17.76 -10.30
CA THR A 758 -18.10 -19.23 -10.41
C THR A 758 -19.45 -19.87 -10.10
N ASP A 759 -20.11 -19.45 -9.01
CA ASP A 759 -21.47 -19.86 -8.64
C ASP A 759 -22.50 -18.87 -9.21
N ASN A 760 -23.18 -19.29 -10.29
CA ASN A 760 -24.29 -18.57 -10.92
C ASN A 760 -25.23 -19.54 -11.66
N TYR A 761 -26.31 -19.03 -12.26
CA TYR A 761 -27.33 -19.86 -12.95
C TYR A 761 -26.75 -20.75 -14.08
N ILE A 762 -25.67 -20.33 -14.75
CA ILE A 762 -24.99 -21.12 -15.80
C ILE A 762 -23.73 -21.84 -15.28
N GLN A 763 -23.66 -22.09 -13.97
CA GLN A 763 -22.57 -22.81 -13.30
C GLN A 763 -21.17 -22.25 -13.66
N GLY A 764 -21.07 -20.92 -13.75
CA GLY A 764 -19.81 -20.22 -14.01
C GLY A 764 -19.20 -20.47 -15.39
N ARG A 765 -19.95 -21.04 -16.36
CA ARG A 765 -19.44 -21.41 -17.68
C ARG A 765 -18.75 -20.26 -18.42
N TYR A 766 -19.35 -19.07 -18.46
CA TYR A 766 -18.74 -17.92 -19.13
C TYR A 766 -17.43 -17.47 -18.46
N LEU A 767 -17.34 -17.54 -17.13
CA LEU A 767 -16.09 -17.26 -16.41
C LEU A 767 -15.03 -18.33 -16.72
N ALA A 768 -15.39 -19.60 -16.81
CA ALA A 768 -14.47 -20.67 -17.20
C ALA A 768 -13.96 -20.52 -18.65
N GLU A 769 -14.86 -20.19 -19.58
CA GLU A 769 -14.53 -19.97 -20.99
C GLU A 769 -13.55 -18.79 -21.18
N ILE A 770 -13.76 -17.64 -20.52
CA ILE A 770 -12.78 -16.53 -20.57
C ILE A 770 -11.49 -16.85 -19.81
N THR A 771 -11.57 -17.63 -18.72
CA THR A 771 -10.37 -18.14 -18.02
C THR A 771 -9.51 -18.98 -18.97
N LYS A 772 -10.11 -19.81 -19.84
CA LYS A 772 -9.35 -20.54 -20.87
C LYS A 772 -8.71 -19.63 -21.92
N GLU A 773 -9.38 -18.55 -22.33
CA GLU A 773 -8.73 -17.56 -23.22
C GLU A 773 -7.51 -16.91 -22.54
N VAL A 774 -7.60 -16.53 -21.26
CA VAL A 774 -6.48 -15.93 -20.50
C VAL A 774 -5.35 -16.95 -20.24
N VAL A 775 -5.68 -18.18 -19.87
CA VAL A 775 -4.69 -19.25 -19.61
C VAL A 775 -4.01 -19.71 -20.91
N SER A 776 -4.73 -19.72 -22.05
CA SER A 776 -4.13 -19.94 -23.37
C SER A 776 -3.12 -18.85 -23.73
N ASP A 777 -3.41 -17.59 -23.39
CA ASP A 777 -2.48 -16.49 -23.59
C ASP A 777 -1.25 -16.62 -22.66
N LEU A 778 -1.43 -17.04 -21.41
CA LEU A 778 -0.35 -17.31 -20.46
C LEU A 778 0.55 -18.49 -20.89
N GLU A 779 -0.03 -19.58 -21.41
CA GLU A 779 0.73 -20.72 -21.95
C GLU A 779 1.49 -20.38 -23.25
N SER A 780 1.07 -19.33 -23.96
CA SER A 780 1.86 -18.76 -25.05
C SER A 780 3.08 -17.98 -24.52
N SER A 781 2.90 -17.22 -23.43
CA SER A 781 3.99 -16.48 -22.76
C SER A 781 4.73 -17.36 -21.74
N LYS A 782 5.41 -18.38 -22.27
CA LYS A 782 6.17 -19.48 -21.63
C LYS A 782 6.91 -19.20 -20.30
N TYR A 783 7.28 -17.96 -20.02
CA TYR A 783 8.08 -17.57 -18.85
C TYR A 783 7.27 -16.85 -17.75
N GLN A 784 5.98 -16.61 -17.96
CA GLN A 784 5.05 -16.08 -16.97
C GLN A 784 4.18 -17.19 -16.37
N MET A 785 3.95 -17.10 -15.07
CA MET A 785 3.23 -18.06 -14.22
C MET A 785 2.35 -17.27 -13.23
N VAL A 786 1.29 -17.85 -12.67
CA VAL A 786 0.29 -17.09 -11.90
C VAL A 786 -0.35 -17.83 -10.72
N GLU A 787 -0.46 -17.15 -9.57
CA GLU A 787 -1.18 -17.60 -8.37
C GLU A 787 -2.55 -16.92 -8.26
N TYR A 788 -3.54 -17.43 -9.01
CA TYR A 788 -4.89 -16.87 -9.03
C TYR A 788 -5.62 -17.07 -7.71
N ARG A 789 -6.06 -15.96 -7.10
CA ARG A 789 -6.92 -15.98 -5.92
C ARG A 789 -8.40 -16.12 -6.30
N VAL A 790 -9.06 -17.14 -5.78
CA VAL A 790 -10.50 -17.40 -5.98
C VAL A 790 -11.21 -17.37 -4.63
N SER A 791 -12.42 -16.77 -4.59
CA SER A 791 -13.17 -16.57 -3.34
C SER A 791 -13.92 -17.81 -2.87
N ILE A 792 -13.78 -18.12 -1.57
CA ILE A 792 -14.78 -18.85 -0.79
C ILE A 792 -15.24 -17.92 0.32
N TYR A 793 -16.56 -17.81 0.53
CA TYR A 793 -17.14 -16.81 1.42
C TYR A 793 -17.49 -17.37 2.81
N GLY A 794 -17.52 -18.69 2.95
CA GLY A 794 -17.87 -19.35 4.22
C GLY A 794 -19.35 -19.21 4.59
N ARG A 795 -20.22 -19.04 3.59
CA ARG A 795 -21.68 -18.85 3.78
C ARG A 795 -22.49 -20.14 3.69
N SER A 796 -21.94 -21.14 3.00
CA SER A 796 -22.46 -22.51 2.94
C SER A 796 -21.28 -23.47 2.82
N ILE A 797 -21.44 -24.66 3.38
CA ILE A 797 -20.51 -25.78 3.28
C ILE A 797 -20.32 -26.24 1.81
N ASP A 798 -21.33 -26.03 0.95
CA ASP A 798 -21.29 -26.41 -0.48
C ASP A 798 -20.29 -25.59 -1.32
N GLU A 799 -19.78 -24.46 -0.83
CA GLU A 799 -18.97 -23.52 -1.63
C GLU A 799 -17.68 -24.18 -2.15
N TRP A 800 -17.07 -25.09 -1.39
CA TRP A 800 -15.91 -25.88 -1.83
C TRP A 800 -16.24 -26.84 -2.97
N ASP A 801 -17.32 -27.60 -2.81
CA ASP A 801 -17.75 -28.61 -3.78
C ASP A 801 -18.15 -27.97 -5.11
N LYS A 802 -18.88 -26.85 -5.05
CA LYS A 802 -19.21 -26.02 -6.23
C LYS A 802 -17.95 -25.53 -6.95
N LEU A 803 -16.97 -25.01 -6.21
CA LEU A 803 -15.73 -24.51 -6.79
C LEU A 803 -14.89 -25.63 -7.41
N ALA A 804 -14.74 -26.75 -6.71
CA ALA A 804 -14.00 -27.92 -7.21
C ALA A 804 -14.64 -28.48 -8.49
N LYS A 805 -15.97 -28.65 -8.50
CA LYS A 805 -16.73 -29.08 -9.68
C LYS A 805 -16.63 -28.08 -10.83
N TRP A 806 -16.60 -26.77 -10.54
CA TRP A 806 -16.34 -25.74 -11.56
C TRP A 806 -14.94 -25.87 -12.20
N VAL A 807 -13.88 -26.10 -11.41
CA VAL A 807 -12.51 -26.29 -11.93
C VAL A 807 -12.39 -27.61 -12.72
N VAL A 808 -12.89 -28.71 -12.17
CA VAL A 808 -12.76 -30.07 -12.75
C VAL A 808 -13.60 -30.22 -14.02
N ASN A 809 -14.89 -29.88 -13.99
CA ASN A 809 -15.78 -30.09 -15.13
C ASN A 809 -15.43 -29.20 -16.33
N ASN A 810 -14.91 -27.99 -16.09
CA ASN A 810 -14.40 -27.13 -17.16
C ASN A 810 -12.96 -27.46 -17.58
N LYS A 811 -12.27 -28.39 -16.90
CA LYS A 811 -10.83 -28.70 -17.08
C LYS A 811 -9.94 -27.44 -17.02
N LEU A 812 -9.99 -26.70 -15.92
CA LEU A 812 -9.18 -25.48 -15.69
C LEU A 812 -7.81 -25.84 -15.08
N PHE A 813 -7.05 -26.68 -15.78
CA PHE A 813 -5.71 -27.13 -15.41
C PHE A 813 -4.66 -26.63 -16.40
N SER A 814 -3.52 -26.17 -15.89
CA SER A 814 -2.36 -25.71 -16.66
C SER A 814 -1.08 -25.90 -15.86
N SER A 815 0.07 -26.01 -16.53
CA SER A 815 1.37 -25.94 -15.87
C SER A 815 1.66 -24.58 -15.25
N ASN A 816 1.09 -23.50 -15.82
CA ASN A 816 1.43 -22.12 -15.53
C ASN A 816 0.52 -21.47 -14.47
N VAL A 817 -0.50 -22.19 -14.00
CA VAL A 817 -1.50 -21.70 -13.03
C VAL A 817 -1.45 -22.52 -11.74
N ARG A 818 -1.51 -21.84 -10.60
CA ARG A 818 -1.86 -22.43 -9.30
C ARG A 818 -2.92 -21.55 -8.64
N TRP A 819 -3.63 -22.13 -7.66
CA TRP A 819 -4.79 -21.48 -7.03
C TRP A 819 -4.49 -21.12 -5.57
N LEU A 820 -4.98 -19.97 -5.14
CA LEU A 820 -5.00 -19.55 -3.74
C LEU A 820 -6.47 -19.24 -3.35
N ILE A 821 -6.88 -19.59 -2.14
CA ILE A 821 -8.27 -19.45 -1.70
C ILE A 821 -8.40 -18.23 -0.80
N GLN A 822 -8.97 -17.15 -1.33
CA GLN A 822 -9.23 -15.94 -0.56
C GLN A 822 -10.55 -16.05 0.21
N ILE A 823 -10.53 -15.65 1.47
CA ILE A 823 -11.70 -15.66 2.35
C ILE A 823 -12.02 -14.22 2.76
N PRO A 824 -13.15 -13.65 2.28
CA PRO A 824 -13.54 -12.30 2.63
C PRO A 824 -13.96 -12.13 4.09
N ARG A 825 -13.41 -11.12 4.77
CA ARG A 825 -13.64 -10.80 6.20
C ARG A 825 -15.01 -10.13 6.45
N LEU A 826 -16.09 -10.70 5.91
CA LEU A 826 -17.40 -10.06 5.77
C LEU A 826 -18.51 -10.69 6.67
N TYR A 827 -18.12 -11.28 7.81
CA TYR A 827 -19.05 -11.90 8.77
C TYR A 827 -20.25 -11.00 9.13
N ASN A 828 -20.03 -9.70 9.36
CA ASN A 828 -21.09 -8.75 9.66
C ASN A 828 -22.18 -8.68 8.57
N ILE A 829 -21.82 -8.77 7.29
CA ILE A 829 -22.76 -8.81 6.16
C ILE A 829 -23.53 -10.13 6.15
N TYR A 830 -22.84 -11.26 6.35
CA TYR A 830 -23.45 -12.59 6.35
C TYR A 830 -24.39 -12.80 7.56
N LYS A 831 -24.03 -12.22 8.71
CA LYS A 831 -24.84 -12.17 9.92
C LYS A 831 -26.09 -11.29 9.75
N ASN A 832 -25.93 -10.09 9.17
CA ASN A 832 -27.07 -9.19 8.89
C ASN A 832 -28.03 -9.76 7.82
N SER A 833 -27.54 -10.59 6.90
CA SER A 833 -28.36 -11.30 5.91
C SER A 833 -28.88 -12.67 6.39
N ALA A 834 -28.67 -13.01 7.67
CA ALA A 834 -29.04 -14.28 8.29
C ALA A 834 -28.51 -15.55 7.58
N ALA A 835 -27.42 -15.42 6.82
CA ALA A 835 -26.70 -16.55 6.21
C ALA A 835 -25.82 -17.31 7.23
N VAL A 836 -25.38 -16.63 8.30
CA VAL A 836 -24.66 -17.23 9.43
C VAL A 836 -25.18 -16.69 10.76
N ASN A 837 -25.13 -17.51 11.80
CA ASN A 837 -25.59 -17.21 13.16
C ASN A 837 -24.43 -16.88 14.11
N SER A 838 -23.28 -17.54 13.94
CA SER A 838 -22.06 -17.30 14.73
C SER A 838 -20.81 -17.25 13.84
N PHE A 839 -19.67 -16.84 14.40
CA PHE A 839 -18.40 -16.93 13.66
C PHE A 839 -17.92 -18.40 13.50
N GLN A 840 -18.37 -19.31 14.38
CA GLN A 840 -18.10 -20.74 14.22
C GLN A 840 -18.63 -21.26 12.88
N ASP A 841 -19.79 -20.77 12.43
CA ASP A 841 -20.43 -21.18 11.18
C ASP A 841 -19.52 -20.93 9.96
N ILE A 842 -18.78 -19.81 9.95
CA ILE A 842 -17.80 -19.51 8.90
C ILE A 842 -16.61 -20.46 8.98
N ILE A 843 -16.08 -20.71 10.17
CA ILE A 843 -15.00 -21.69 10.39
C ILE A 843 -15.43 -23.08 9.91
N THR A 844 -16.66 -23.49 10.22
CA THR A 844 -17.25 -24.76 9.79
C THR A 844 -17.38 -24.83 8.27
N ASN A 845 -18.04 -23.85 7.64
CA ASN A 845 -18.21 -23.81 6.18
C ASN A 845 -16.87 -23.77 5.41
N VAL A 846 -15.82 -23.15 5.98
CA VAL A 846 -14.49 -23.07 5.37
C VAL A 846 -13.66 -24.34 5.58
N PHE A 847 -13.69 -24.94 6.78
CA PHE A 847 -12.75 -26.02 7.12
C PHE A 847 -13.37 -27.43 7.16
N GLU A 848 -14.66 -27.60 7.42
CA GLU A 848 -15.26 -28.94 7.54
C GLU A 848 -15.09 -29.79 6.27
N PRO A 849 -15.39 -29.28 5.04
CA PRO A 849 -15.15 -30.04 3.81
C PRO A 849 -13.69 -30.44 3.58
N LEU A 850 -12.75 -29.68 4.15
CA LEU A 850 -11.32 -29.96 4.07
C LEU A 850 -10.89 -31.06 5.04
N PHE A 851 -11.52 -31.14 6.22
CA PHE A 851 -11.34 -32.26 7.13
C PHE A 851 -12.07 -33.52 6.63
N GLU A 852 -13.27 -33.38 6.04
CA GLU A 852 -14.00 -34.47 5.37
C GLU A 852 -13.17 -35.09 4.25
N VAL A 853 -12.75 -34.32 3.25
CA VAL A 853 -11.93 -34.84 2.12
C VAL A 853 -10.52 -35.28 2.53
N THR A 854 -10.01 -34.83 3.69
CA THR A 854 -8.76 -35.33 4.27
C THR A 854 -8.98 -36.63 5.05
N LYS A 855 -10.17 -36.87 5.60
CA LYS A 855 -10.58 -38.15 6.17
C LYS A 855 -10.84 -39.18 5.07
N ASP A 856 -11.72 -38.86 4.13
CA ASP A 856 -12.11 -39.72 3.01
C ASP A 856 -12.17 -38.93 1.69
N PRO A 857 -11.13 -39.04 0.84
CA PRO A 857 -11.13 -38.44 -0.50
C PRO A 857 -12.27 -38.93 -1.42
N THR A 858 -12.97 -40.01 -1.08
CA THR A 858 -14.07 -40.54 -1.90
C THR A 858 -15.40 -39.82 -1.69
N SER A 859 -15.57 -39.01 -0.63
CA SER A 859 -16.79 -38.19 -0.45
C SER A 859 -16.77 -36.91 -1.30
N HIS A 860 -15.59 -36.30 -1.50
CA HIS A 860 -15.41 -35.11 -2.36
C HIS A 860 -14.25 -35.32 -3.35
N PRO A 861 -14.39 -36.21 -4.35
CA PRO A 861 -13.26 -36.61 -5.20
C PRO A 861 -12.79 -35.47 -6.12
N GLU A 862 -13.68 -34.62 -6.63
CA GLU A 862 -13.29 -33.41 -7.38
C GLU A 862 -12.52 -32.43 -6.50
N LEU A 863 -12.91 -32.29 -5.22
CA LEU A 863 -12.23 -31.42 -4.24
C LEU A 863 -10.84 -31.96 -3.90
N HIS A 864 -10.67 -33.27 -3.76
CA HIS A 864 -9.35 -33.87 -3.56
C HIS A 864 -8.39 -33.51 -4.71
N VAL A 865 -8.85 -33.67 -5.97
CA VAL A 865 -8.06 -33.36 -7.16
C VAL A 865 -7.79 -31.85 -7.30
N PHE A 866 -8.77 -30.99 -6.98
CA PHE A 866 -8.58 -29.55 -6.96
C PHE A 866 -7.54 -29.11 -5.92
N LEU A 867 -7.60 -29.65 -4.70
CA LEU A 867 -6.70 -29.30 -3.61
C LEU A 867 -5.21 -29.59 -3.90
N GLN A 868 -4.90 -30.54 -4.79
CA GLN A 868 -3.52 -30.77 -5.24
C GLN A 868 -2.93 -29.54 -5.99
N ARG A 869 -3.80 -28.70 -6.57
CA ARG A 869 -3.44 -27.45 -7.28
C ARG A 869 -3.68 -26.18 -6.46
N VAL A 870 -4.25 -26.29 -5.26
CA VAL A 870 -4.40 -25.19 -4.29
C VAL A 870 -3.13 -25.08 -3.44
N ILE A 871 -2.53 -23.89 -3.40
CA ILE A 871 -1.32 -23.59 -2.62
C ILE A 871 -1.66 -23.35 -1.15
N GLY A 872 -2.78 -22.66 -0.88
CA GLY A 872 -3.02 -22.08 0.44
C GLY A 872 -4.17 -21.08 0.48
N PHE A 873 -4.22 -20.31 1.58
CA PHE A 873 -5.25 -19.35 1.93
C PHE A 873 -4.77 -17.90 1.91
N ASP A 874 -5.70 -17.00 1.65
CA ASP A 874 -5.58 -15.54 1.78
C ASP A 874 -6.81 -15.01 2.55
N THR A 875 -6.70 -13.85 3.19
CA THR A 875 -7.80 -13.19 3.90
C THR A 875 -7.92 -11.76 3.40
N VAL A 876 -9.10 -11.39 2.89
CA VAL A 876 -9.31 -10.14 2.14
C VAL A 876 -10.49 -9.34 2.70
N ASP A 877 -10.36 -8.02 2.76
CA ASP A 877 -11.41 -7.00 2.85
C ASP A 877 -10.68 -5.65 2.84
N ASP A 878 -11.41 -4.55 2.62
CA ASP A 878 -10.96 -3.20 2.95
C ASP A 878 -10.36 -3.15 4.36
N GLU A 879 -9.04 -3.01 4.42
CA GLU A 879 -8.24 -3.02 5.64
C GLU A 879 -8.31 -1.69 6.39
N SER A 880 -8.82 -0.62 5.78
CA SER A 880 -8.92 0.72 6.39
C SER A 880 -10.10 0.90 7.35
N LYS A 881 -11.03 -0.06 7.37
CA LYS A 881 -12.17 -0.07 8.30
C LYS A 881 -11.69 -0.04 9.76
N PRO A 882 -12.21 0.87 10.61
CA PRO A 882 -11.78 0.95 12.00
C PRO A 882 -12.24 -0.28 12.79
N GLU A 883 -11.30 -1.09 13.26
CA GLU A 883 -11.56 -2.22 14.12
C GLU A 883 -11.67 -1.80 15.60
N LYS A 884 -12.09 -2.74 16.47
CA LYS A 884 -12.04 -2.53 17.92
C LYS A 884 -10.64 -2.86 18.45
N PRO A 885 -10.16 -2.16 19.50
CA PRO A 885 -8.91 -2.50 20.17
C PRO A 885 -8.82 -3.98 20.55
N ILE A 886 -7.60 -4.50 20.55
CA ILE A 886 -7.31 -5.91 20.84
C ILE A 886 -7.60 -6.19 22.32
N PHE A 887 -8.41 -7.21 22.60
CA PHE A 887 -8.71 -7.69 23.95
C PHE A 887 -8.07 -9.07 24.13
N LYS A 888 -7.33 -9.27 25.23
CA LYS A 888 -6.67 -10.56 25.54
C LYS A 888 -7.65 -11.74 25.61
N ASP A 889 -8.85 -11.49 26.14
CA ASP A 889 -9.93 -12.48 26.30
C ASP A 889 -11.10 -12.17 25.34
N PHE A 890 -10.90 -12.38 24.04
CA PHE A 890 -12.01 -12.42 23.07
C PHE A 890 -12.90 -13.67 23.26
N PRO A 891 -14.21 -13.60 23.00
CA PRO A 891 -15.10 -14.76 23.09
C PRO A 891 -14.77 -15.80 22.00
N LEU A 892 -15.13 -17.07 22.23
CA LEU A 892 -14.93 -18.15 21.26
C LEU A 892 -15.86 -17.97 20.02
N PRO A 893 -15.56 -18.59 18.87
CA PRO A 893 -16.30 -18.38 17.61
C PRO A 893 -17.80 -18.67 17.72
N LYS A 894 -18.17 -19.68 18.52
CA LYS A 894 -19.55 -20.07 18.82
C LYS A 894 -20.32 -19.00 19.62
N ASP A 895 -19.60 -18.26 20.46
CA ASP A 895 -20.14 -17.23 21.35
C ASP A 895 -20.13 -15.85 20.65
N TRP A 896 -19.30 -15.68 19.62
CA TRP A 896 -19.35 -14.52 18.71
C TRP A 896 -20.60 -14.55 17.83
N THR A 897 -21.72 -14.13 18.43
CA THR A 897 -23.06 -14.07 17.83
C THR A 897 -23.55 -12.64 17.59
N SER A 898 -22.73 -11.63 17.90
CA SER A 898 -23.02 -10.21 17.65
C SER A 898 -22.98 -9.87 16.16
N ASN A 899 -23.51 -8.71 15.75
CA ASN A 899 -23.43 -8.23 14.36
C ASN A 899 -22.13 -7.46 14.06
N VAL A 900 -21.20 -7.36 15.02
CA VAL A 900 -19.89 -6.72 14.85
C VAL A 900 -18.94 -7.70 14.15
N ASN A 901 -18.16 -7.22 13.19
CA ASN A 901 -17.11 -8.02 12.56
C ASN A 901 -16.00 -8.36 13.58
N PRO A 902 -15.49 -9.59 13.64
CA PRO A 902 -14.26 -9.87 14.37
C PRO A 902 -13.07 -9.08 13.80
N PRO A 903 -12.06 -8.75 14.61
CA PRO A 903 -10.88 -8.04 14.13
C PRO A 903 -9.95 -8.94 13.30
N TYR A 904 -9.07 -8.32 12.53
CA TYR A 904 -8.06 -8.94 11.66
C TYR A 904 -7.30 -10.06 12.36
N SER A 905 -6.78 -9.81 13.56
CA SER A 905 -5.99 -10.77 14.35
C SER A 905 -6.80 -12.00 14.75
N TYR A 906 -8.11 -11.84 15.00
CA TYR A 906 -9.02 -12.93 15.36
C TYR A 906 -9.32 -13.81 14.14
N TYR A 907 -9.65 -13.20 12.99
CA TYR A 907 -9.75 -13.93 11.72
C TYR A 907 -8.46 -14.74 11.45
N LEU A 908 -7.30 -14.09 11.53
CA LEU A 908 -6.05 -14.71 11.14
C LEU A 908 -5.61 -15.82 12.12
N TYR A 909 -5.86 -15.68 13.42
CA TYR A 909 -5.63 -16.76 14.39
C TYR A 909 -6.50 -18.00 14.11
N TYR A 910 -7.80 -17.85 13.86
CA TYR A 910 -8.66 -19.02 13.58
C TYR A 910 -8.35 -19.62 12.20
N MET A 911 -7.99 -18.82 11.20
CA MET A 911 -7.48 -19.33 9.94
C MET A 911 -6.18 -20.13 10.13
N TYR A 912 -5.25 -19.62 10.93
CA TYR A 912 -3.99 -20.29 11.30
C TYR A 912 -4.24 -21.62 12.02
N ALA A 913 -5.02 -21.62 13.12
CA ALA A 913 -5.17 -22.79 13.99
C ALA A 913 -5.84 -23.97 13.27
N ASN A 914 -6.87 -23.71 12.47
CA ASN A 914 -7.52 -24.75 11.66
C ASN A 914 -6.60 -25.24 10.52
N THR A 915 -5.86 -24.34 9.86
CA THR A 915 -4.88 -24.71 8.82
C THR A 915 -3.74 -25.55 9.41
N ALA A 916 -3.28 -25.24 10.63
CA ALA A 916 -2.25 -25.99 11.34
C ALA A 916 -2.67 -27.43 11.65
N ALA A 917 -3.87 -27.61 12.22
CA ALA A 917 -4.44 -28.93 12.50
C ALA A 917 -4.67 -29.74 11.22
N LEU A 918 -5.19 -29.11 10.17
CA LEU A 918 -5.38 -29.72 8.85
C LEU A 918 -4.04 -30.15 8.24
N ASN A 919 -3.03 -29.28 8.25
CA ASN A 919 -1.71 -29.54 7.66
C ASN A 919 -1.00 -30.72 8.32
N LYS A 920 -1.02 -30.86 9.65
CA LYS A 920 -0.37 -32.00 10.32
C LYS A 920 -1.05 -33.34 9.97
N TRP A 921 -2.36 -33.36 9.75
CA TRP A 921 -3.03 -34.56 9.25
C TRP A 921 -2.74 -34.81 7.77
N ARG A 922 -2.79 -33.79 6.90
CA ARG A 922 -2.45 -33.91 5.47
C ARG A 922 -1.01 -34.39 5.26
N GLN A 923 -0.05 -33.82 5.99
CA GLN A 923 1.35 -34.27 6.06
C GLN A 923 1.45 -35.75 6.47
N THR A 924 0.71 -36.18 7.51
CA THR A 924 0.65 -37.59 7.95
C THR A 924 0.08 -38.53 6.88
N ARG A 925 -0.82 -38.05 6.01
CA ARG A 925 -1.37 -38.79 4.86
C ARG A 925 -0.48 -38.75 3.60
N GLY A 926 0.61 -37.98 3.59
CA GLY A 926 1.37 -37.69 2.37
C GLY A 926 0.62 -36.80 1.39
N PHE A 927 -0.35 -36.01 1.85
CA PHE A 927 -1.08 -35.02 1.05
C PHE A 927 -0.40 -33.64 1.16
N ASN A 928 -0.61 -32.79 0.15
CA ASN A 928 -0.08 -31.43 0.15
C ASN A 928 -0.56 -30.60 1.35
N THR A 929 0.32 -29.78 1.91
CA THR A 929 -0.07 -28.78 2.93
C THR A 929 -0.56 -27.48 2.28
N LEU A 930 -1.09 -26.58 3.10
CA LEU A 930 -1.66 -25.29 2.70
C LEU A 930 -0.99 -24.16 3.50
N VAL A 931 -0.48 -23.14 2.81
CA VAL A 931 0.17 -21.97 3.45
C VAL A 931 -0.81 -20.78 3.61
N LEU A 932 -0.55 -19.91 4.56
CA LEU A 932 -1.33 -18.69 4.82
C LEU A 932 -0.55 -17.47 4.28
N ARG A 933 -1.18 -16.71 3.38
CA ARG A 933 -0.62 -15.53 2.69
C ARG A 933 -1.67 -14.40 2.63
N PRO A 934 -1.98 -13.73 3.75
CA PRO A 934 -3.04 -12.73 3.81
C PRO A 934 -2.65 -11.41 3.14
N HIS A 935 -3.65 -10.65 2.71
CA HIS A 935 -3.51 -9.21 2.51
C HIS A 935 -3.26 -8.54 3.87
N CYS A 936 -2.16 -7.80 3.98
CA CYS A 936 -1.66 -7.32 5.27
C CYS A 936 -0.88 -6.02 5.15
N GLY A 937 -1.28 -5.00 5.90
CA GLY A 937 -0.59 -3.72 5.99
C GLY A 937 -0.53 -2.97 4.66
N GLU A 938 -1.56 -3.09 3.82
CA GLU A 938 -1.81 -2.08 2.78
C GLU A 938 -2.39 -0.81 3.43
N ALA A 939 -3.40 -1.00 4.27
CA ALA A 939 -4.05 0.02 5.06
C ALA A 939 -4.28 -0.49 6.50
N GLY A 940 -5.18 0.16 7.25
CA GLY A 940 -5.53 -0.27 8.60
C GLY A 940 -4.45 -0.01 9.64
N ASP A 941 -4.44 -0.87 10.67
CA ASP A 941 -3.52 -0.79 11.80
C ASP A 941 -2.22 -1.56 11.55
N THR A 942 -1.15 -1.15 12.22
CA THR A 942 0.15 -1.81 12.13
C THR A 942 0.17 -3.20 12.77
N ASP A 943 -0.76 -3.47 13.69
CA ASP A 943 -0.83 -4.73 14.45
C ASP A 943 -1.21 -5.92 13.56
N HIS A 944 -1.84 -5.68 12.41
CA HIS A 944 -2.13 -6.68 11.38
C HIS A 944 -0.83 -7.38 10.92
N LEU A 945 0.23 -6.60 10.70
CA LEU A 945 1.54 -7.08 10.26
C LEU A 945 2.22 -7.93 11.34
N THR A 946 1.93 -7.70 12.62
CA THR A 946 2.42 -8.49 13.76
C THR A 946 1.70 -9.84 13.84
N ALA A 947 0.37 -9.84 13.67
CA ALA A 947 -0.41 -11.08 13.59
C ALA A 947 0.05 -11.96 12.40
N ALA A 948 0.29 -11.36 11.24
CA ALA A 948 0.82 -12.07 10.06
C ALA A 948 2.28 -12.50 10.22
N PHE A 949 3.11 -11.73 10.95
CA PHE A 949 4.49 -12.11 11.26
C PHE A 949 4.56 -13.37 12.13
N LEU A 950 3.60 -13.61 13.03
CA LEU A 950 3.50 -14.89 13.74
C LEU A 950 2.97 -16.02 12.84
N THR A 951 1.86 -15.78 12.14
CA THR A 951 1.02 -16.87 11.60
C THR A 951 1.24 -17.23 10.12
N SER A 952 1.83 -16.34 9.32
CA SER A 952 1.78 -16.42 7.85
C SER A 952 3.12 -16.75 7.20
N TYR A 953 3.10 -17.53 6.12
CA TYR A 953 4.25 -17.84 5.29
C TYR A 953 4.85 -16.57 4.65
N GLY A 954 3.98 -15.70 4.14
CA GLY A 954 4.28 -14.38 3.56
C GLY A 954 3.04 -13.50 3.58
N ILE A 955 3.09 -12.32 2.98
CA ILE A 955 1.98 -11.37 2.91
C ILE A 955 1.83 -10.75 1.50
N SER A 956 0.63 -10.26 1.20
CA SER A 956 0.42 -9.29 0.10
C SER A 956 0.51 -7.86 0.65
N HIS A 957 0.99 -6.93 -0.18
CA HIS A 957 1.16 -5.48 0.04
C HIS A 957 2.28 -5.07 1.02
N GLY A 958 2.09 -5.20 2.35
CA GLY A 958 3.12 -4.86 3.36
C GLY A 958 3.56 -3.40 3.44
N ILE A 959 2.87 -2.45 2.79
CA ILE A 959 3.23 -1.03 2.67
C ILE A 959 3.51 -0.39 4.04
N LEU A 960 2.68 -0.70 5.05
CA LEU A 960 2.74 -0.13 6.39
C LEU A 960 4.01 -0.51 7.18
N LEU A 961 4.79 -1.52 6.76
CA LEU A 961 6.11 -1.80 7.36
C LEU A 961 7.04 -0.58 7.33
N ARG A 962 6.86 0.34 6.38
CA ARG A 962 7.58 1.63 6.33
C ARG A 962 7.39 2.51 7.57
N LYS A 963 6.35 2.27 8.37
CA LYS A 963 6.03 3.02 9.60
C LYS A 963 6.61 2.36 10.85
N VAL A 964 7.06 1.10 10.79
CA VAL A 964 7.45 0.29 11.96
C VAL A 964 8.83 -0.33 11.75
N PRO A 965 9.94 0.42 11.98
CA PRO A 965 11.29 -0.04 11.69
C PRO A 965 11.67 -1.37 12.38
N ALA A 966 11.25 -1.57 13.63
CA ALA A 966 11.51 -2.81 14.36
C ALA A 966 10.86 -4.04 13.69
N LEU A 967 9.60 -3.92 13.27
CA LEU A 967 8.91 -5.00 12.56
C LEU A 967 9.47 -5.19 11.14
N GLN A 968 9.80 -4.11 10.43
CA GLN A 968 10.46 -4.20 9.12
C GLN A 968 11.81 -4.94 9.20
N TYR A 969 12.59 -4.72 10.27
CA TYR A 969 13.85 -5.43 10.51
C TYR A 969 13.61 -6.91 10.87
N LEU A 970 12.56 -7.25 11.63
CA LEU A 970 12.16 -8.64 11.85
C LEU A 970 11.72 -9.34 10.55
N TYR A 971 10.97 -8.68 9.67
CA TYR A 971 10.62 -9.21 8.33
C TYR A 971 11.85 -9.46 7.46
N TYR A 972 12.87 -8.60 7.56
CA TYR A 972 14.16 -8.78 6.90
C TYR A 972 14.95 -9.98 7.48
N LEU A 973 15.10 -10.07 8.81
CA LEU A 973 15.85 -11.14 9.47
C LEU A 973 15.23 -12.53 9.23
N ALA A 974 13.89 -12.61 9.26
CA ALA A 974 13.14 -13.83 8.96
C ALA A 974 12.87 -14.07 7.46
N GLN A 975 13.37 -13.20 6.57
CA GLN A 975 13.20 -13.25 5.10
C GLN A 975 11.75 -13.54 4.63
N VAL A 976 10.78 -12.91 5.31
CA VAL A 976 9.35 -13.12 5.05
C VAL A 976 9.00 -12.61 3.66
N GLY A 977 8.31 -13.43 2.86
CA GLY A 977 7.90 -13.06 1.50
C GLY A 977 6.84 -11.97 1.48
N ILE A 978 7.06 -10.92 0.69
CA ILE A 978 6.12 -9.81 0.46
C ILE A 978 5.85 -9.68 -1.03
N ALA A 979 4.62 -9.97 -1.47
CA ALA A 979 4.16 -9.64 -2.81
C ALA A 979 3.66 -8.19 -2.84
N MET A 980 4.18 -7.37 -3.75
CA MET A 980 3.87 -5.94 -3.85
C MET A 980 3.35 -5.58 -5.24
N SER A 981 2.29 -4.75 -5.29
CA SER A 981 1.57 -4.41 -6.52
C SER A 981 1.50 -2.88 -6.73
N PRO A 982 2.59 -2.23 -7.15
CA PRO A 982 2.75 -0.77 -7.16
C PRO A 982 1.69 0.05 -7.91
N LEU A 983 1.19 -0.41 -9.06
CA LEU A 983 0.15 0.27 -9.84
C LEU A 983 -1.19 0.30 -9.08
N SER A 984 -1.55 -0.80 -8.42
CA SER A 984 -2.71 -0.87 -7.51
C SER A 984 -2.53 0.12 -6.35
N ASN A 985 -1.39 0.04 -5.65
CA ASN A 985 -1.16 0.91 -4.50
C ASN A 985 -1.16 2.41 -4.88
N ASN A 986 -0.72 2.74 -6.11
CA ASN A 986 -0.74 4.09 -6.67
C ASN A 986 -2.15 4.60 -6.97
N ALA A 987 -3.08 3.75 -7.41
CA ALA A 987 -4.46 4.14 -7.66
C ALA A 987 -5.26 4.38 -6.36
N LEU A 988 -4.92 3.69 -5.27
CA LEU A 988 -5.75 3.60 -4.07
C LEU A 988 -5.19 4.31 -2.82
N PHE A 989 -3.86 4.37 -2.61
CA PHE A 989 -3.27 4.77 -1.32
C PHE A 989 -2.09 5.76 -1.40
N LEU A 990 -1.20 5.59 -2.37
CA LEU A 990 0.17 6.11 -2.25
C LEU A 990 0.84 6.26 -3.62
N THR A 991 1.14 7.49 -4.03
CA THR A 991 1.76 7.76 -5.34
C THR A 991 2.99 6.89 -5.60
N TYR A 992 3.15 6.43 -6.84
CA TYR A 992 4.12 5.39 -7.24
C TYR A 992 5.56 5.68 -6.76
N GLU A 993 6.00 6.94 -6.89
CA GLU A 993 7.29 7.46 -6.43
C GLU A 993 7.53 7.27 -4.92
N ARG A 994 6.45 7.29 -4.13
CA ARG A 994 6.47 7.16 -2.67
C ARG A 994 6.26 5.72 -2.20
N ASN A 995 5.98 4.77 -3.09
CA ASN A 995 5.85 3.35 -2.75
C ASN A 995 7.17 2.84 -2.12
N PRO A 996 7.12 2.09 -0.99
CA PRO A 996 8.35 1.70 -0.29
C PRO A 996 9.11 0.54 -0.96
N LEU A 997 8.59 -0.07 -2.05
CA LEU A 997 9.21 -1.21 -2.73
C LEU A 997 10.71 -1.02 -3.04
N PRO A 998 11.19 0.10 -3.62
CA PRO A 998 12.61 0.28 -3.90
C PRO A 998 13.47 0.25 -2.62
N GLN A 999 12.99 0.83 -1.53
CA GLN A 999 13.69 0.81 -0.25
C GLN A 999 13.69 -0.60 0.36
N PHE A 1000 12.59 -1.35 0.24
CA PHE A 1000 12.52 -2.74 0.69
C PHE A 1000 13.49 -3.62 -0.11
N PHE A 1001 13.57 -3.41 -1.43
CA PHE A 1001 14.52 -4.08 -2.32
C PHE A 1001 15.98 -3.78 -1.98
N GLN A 1002 16.35 -2.50 -1.81
CA GLN A 1002 17.72 -2.11 -1.50
C GLN A 1002 18.19 -2.75 -0.18
N ARG A 1003 17.33 -2.76 0.84
CA ARG A 1003 17.59 -3.41 2.14
C ARG A 1003 17.70 -4.94 2.08
N GLY A 1004 17.25 -5.58 1.00
CA GLY A 1004 17.25 -7.04 0.88
C GLY A 1004 16.11 -7.73 1.64
N LEU A 1005 14.93 -7.08 1.75
CA LEU A 1005 13.71 -7.80 2.10
C LEU A 1005 13.32 -8.74 0.94
N ASN A 1006 12.75 -9.90 1.28
CA ASN A 1006 12.30 -10.89 0.30
C ASN A 1006 11.00 -10.41 -0.39
N ILE A 1007 11.14 -9.56 -1.40
CA ILE A 1007 10.01 -8.99 -2.14
C ILE A 1007 9.84 -9.59 -3.55
N SER A 1008 8.60 -9.55 -4.05
CA SER A 1008 8.25 -9.81 -5.45
C SER A 1008 7.30 -8.73 -5.99
N LEU A 1009 7.27 -8.57 -7.32
CA LEU A 1009 6.27 -7.77 -8.04
C LEU A 1009 5.07 -8.63 -8.43
N SER A 1010 3.87 -8.05 -8.36
CA SER A 1010 2.57 -8.66 -8.65
C SER A 1010 1.58 -7.65 -9.22
N THR A 1011 0.46 -8.10 -9.80
CA THR A 1011 -0.45 -7.21 -10.57
C THR A 1011 -1.75 -6.81 -9.87
N ASP A 1012 -2.14 -7.53 -8.81
CA ASP A 1012 -3.38 -7.35 -8.04
C ASP A 1012 -4.66 -7.50 -8.88
N ASP A 1013 -5.04 -6.44 -9.61
CA ASP A 1013 -6.20 -6.39 -10.50
C ASP A 1013 -5.85 -5.86 -11.90
N PRO A 1014 -5.40 -6.74 -12.82
CA PRO A 1014 -5.20 -6.40 -14.24
C PRO A 1014 -6.39 -5.71 -14.90
N LEU A 1015 -7.62 -6.09 -14.52
CA LEU A 1015 -8.85 -5.49 -15.03
C LEU A 1015 -8.99 -4.00 -14.67
N GLN A 1016 -8.45 -3.55 -13.53
CA GLN A 1016 -8.62 -2.16 -13.07
C GLN A 1016 -7.42 -1.26 -13.37
N PHE A 1017 -6.20 -1.81 -13.35
CA PHE A 1017 -4.96 -1.02 -13.32
C PHE A 1017 -4.07 -1.14 -14.57
N HIS A 1018 -4.30 -2.13 -15.44
CA HIS A 1018 -3.36 -2.50 -16.51
C HIS A 1018 -3.95 -2.33 -17.92
N PHE A 1019 -3.17 -1.76 -18.83
CA PHE A 1019 -3.60 -1.46 -20.20
C PHE A 1019 -3.10 -2.47 -21.24
N THR A 1020 -2.06 -3.25 -20.93
CA THR A 1020 -1.43 -4.21 -21.86
C THR A 1020 -2.08 -5.60 -21.82
N LYS A 1021 -1.57 -6.52 -22.66
CA LYS A 1021 -1.95 -7.94 -22.65
C LYS A 1021 -1.15 -8.76 -21.61
N GLU A 1022 -0.02 -8.24 -21.12
CA GLU A 1022 0.92 -8.96 -20.25
C GLU A 1022 1.15 -8.12 -18.99
N PRO A 1023 0.16 -8.07 -18.07
CA PRO A 1023 0.12 -7.08 -16.99
C PRO A 1023 1.34 -7.16 -16.06
N LEU A 1024 1.87 -8.36 -15.80
CA LEU A 1024 3.09 -8.52 -15.00
C LEU A 1024 4.29 -7.87 -15.70
N ILE A 1025 4.40 -7.97 -17.02
CA ILE A 1025 5.48 -7.30 -17.77
C ILE A 1025 5.28 -5.79 -17.75
N GLU A 1026 4.04 -5.28 -17.72
CA GLU A 1026 3.74 -3.86 -17.56
C GLU A 1026 4.21 -3.32 -16.20
N GLU A 1027 3.91 -3.99 -15.07
CA GLU A 1027 4.46 -3.66 -13.74
C GLU A 1027 6.00 -3.60 -13.71
N TYR A 1028 6.67 -4.68 -14.14
CA TYR A 1028 8.14 -4.71 -14.20
C TYR A 1028 8.69 -3.59 -15.11
N SER A 1029 8.00 -3.25 -16.20
CA SER A 1029 8.44 -2.20 -17.13
C SER A 1029 8.29 -0.81 -16.52
N VAL A 1030 7.16 -0.52 -15.85
CA VAL A 1030 6.93 0.77 -15.17
C VAL A 1030 7.87 0.91 -13.98
N ALA A 1031 8.04 -0.13 -13.16
CA ALA A 1031 8.99 -0.18 -12.06
C ALA A 1031 10.43 0.12 -12.52
N ALA A 1032 10.87 -0.50 -13.62
CA ALA A 1032 12.19 -0.25 -14.18
C ALA A 1032 12.36 1.17 -14.74
N GLN A 1033 11.34 1.72 -15.41
CA GLN A 1033 11.44 3.07 -15.97
C GLN A 1033 11.38 4.18 -14.92
N ILE A 1034 10.59 4.01 -13.85
CA ILE A 1034 10.47 5.02 -12.78
C ILE A 1034 11.62 4.90 -11.78
N TRP A 1035 11.90 3.70 -11.25
CA TRP A 1035 12.91 3.49 -10.21
C TRP A 1035 14.31 3.10 -10.73
N LYS A 1036 14.50 3.08 -12.05
CA LYS A 1036 15.78 2.80 -12.74
C LYS A 1036 16.37 1.42 -12.40
N LEU A 1037 15.50 0.42 -12.21
CA LEU A 1037 15.92 -0.96 -11.95
C LEU A 1037 16.73 -1.53 -13.12
N SER A 1038 17.90 -2.09 -12.82
CA SER A 1038 18.75 -2.77 -13.80
C SER A 1038 18.13 -4.11 -14.25
N SER A 1039 18.68 -4.68 -15.32
CA SER A 1039 18.31 -6.04 -15.74
C SER A 1039 18.59 -7.08 -14.64
N THR A 1040 19.63 -6.88 -13.84
CA THR A 1040 19.96 -7.73 -12.68
C THR A 1040 18.88 -7.64 -11.60
N ASP A 1041 18.44 -6.43 -11.26
CA ASP A 1041 17.42 -6.20 -10.21
C ASP A 1041 16.07 -6.84 -10.60
N MET A 1042 15.66 -6.65 -11.86
CA MET A 1042 14.46 -7.29 -12.40
C MET A 1042 14.57 -8.83 -12.44
N CYS A 1043 15.78 -9.38 -12.62
CA CYS A 1043 16.01 -10.83 -12.53
C CYS A 1043 16.02 -11.33 -11.08
N GLU A 1044 16.48 -10.52 -10.12
CA GLU A 1044 16.42 -10.83 -8.68
C GLU A 1044 14.96 -10.87 -8.19
N LEU A 1045 14.16 -9.86 -8.53
CA LEU A 1045 12.71 -9.84 -8.26
C LEU A 1045 11.99 -11.04 -8.90
N ALA A 1046 12.36 -11.42 -10.13
CA ALA A 1046 11.81 -12.60 -10.79
C ALA A 1046 12.22 -13.90 -10.07
N ARG A 1047 13.50 -14.05 -9.68
CA ARG A 1047 14.00 -15.19 -8.87
C ARG A 1047 13.26 -15.30 -7.54
N ASN A 1048 13.06 -14.19 -6.85
CA ASN A 1048 12.34 -14.15 -5.57
C ASN A 1048 10.87 -14.55 -5.73
N SER A 1049 10.18 -14.10 -6.79
CA SER A 1049 8.81 -14.54 -7.09
C SER A 1049 8.69 -16.06 -7.25
N VAL A 1050 9.67 -16.71 -7.91
CA VAL A 1050 9.70 -18.18 -8.03
C VAL A 1050 9.96 -18.87 -6.69
N ILE A 1051 10.86 -18.33 -5.86
CA ILE A 1051 11.15 -18.89 -4.53
C ILE A 1051 9.92 -18.80 -3.62
N GLN A 1052 9.28 -17.63 -3.57
CA GLN A 1052 8.06 -17.41 -2.81
C GLN A 1052 6.88 -18.27 -3.30
N SER A 1053 6.79 -18.54 -4.61
CA SER A 1053 5.66 -19.25 -5.21
C SER A 1053 5.37 -20.65 -4.64
N GLY A 1054 4.17 -21.18 -4.83
CA GLY A 1054 3.74 -22.50 -4.36
C GLY A 1054 3.89 -23.66 -5.37
N TRP A 1055 4.82 -23.57 -6.33
CA TRP A 1055 5.11 -24.69 -7.23
C TRP A 1055 5.98 -25.77 -6.57
N GLU A 1056 5.75 -27.00 -7.01
CA GLU A 1056 6.42 -28.23 -6.60
C GLU A 1056 7.96 -28.16 -6.81
N ASN A 1057 8.74 -28.77 -5.92
CA ASN A 1057 10.21 -28.70 -5.92
C ASN A 1057 10.81 -29.06 -7.30
N GLN A 1058 10.32 -30.13 -7.95
CA GLN A 1058 10.78 -30.55 -9.27
C GLN A 1058 10.68 -29.42 -10.34
N ILE A 1059 9.66 -28.56 -10.25
CA ILE A 1059 9.42 -27.46 -11.17
C ILE A 1059 10.33 -26.26 -10.82
N LYS A 1060 10.45 -25.88 -9.55
CA LYS A 1060 11.44 -24.88 -9.11
C LYS A 1060 12.87 -25.30 -9.49
N ALA A 1061 13.20 -26.57 -9.29
CA ALA A 1061 14.47 -27.17 -9.68
C ALA A 1061 14.72 -27.13 -11.20
N HIS A 1062 13.67 -27.24 -12.02
CA HIS A 1062 13.76 -26.96 -13.44
C HIS A 1062 14.03 -25.47 -13.72
N TRP A 1063 13.25 -24.57 -13.12
CA TRP A 1063 13.22 -23.13 -13.44
C TRP A 1063 14.42 -22.32 -12.95
N ILE A 1064 14.90 -22.50 -11.72
CA ILE A 1064 15.90 -21.60 -11.09
C ILE A 1064 17.22 -22.26 -10.65
N GLY A 1065 17.30 -23.60 -10.60
CA GLY A 1065 18.55 -24.31 -10.28
C GLY A 1065 18.25 -25.65 -9.61
N LYS A 1066 19.01 -26.73 -9.86
CA LYS A 1066 18.76 -28.01 -9.14
C LYS A 1066 18.85 -27.81 -7.63
N ASP A 1067 19.91 -27.12 -7.24
CA ASP A 1067 20.32 -26.84 -5.88
C ASP A 1067 19.66 -25.57 -5.30
N TRP A 1068 18.56 -25.08 -5.87
CA TRP A 1068 17.91 -23.81 -5.45
C TRP A 1068 17.54 -23.75 -3.95
N HIS A 1069 17.43 -24.91 -3.31
CA HIS A 1069 17.24 -25.11 -1.87
C HIS A 1069 18.53 -24.92 -1.03
N LYS A 1070 19.55 -24.21 -1.55
CA LYS A 1070 20.87 -24.07 -0.89
C LYS A 1070 21.30 -22.63 -0.60
N PRO A 1071 22.24 -22.48 0.36
CA PRO A 1071 22.95 -20.79 0.88
C PRO A 1071 23.66 -19.95 -0.19
N GLY A 1072 23.21 -18.69 -0.29
CA GLY A 1072 23.70 -17.68 -1.21
C GLY A 1072 23.96 -18.21 -2.62
N VAL A 1073 25.23 -18.17 -3.01
CA VAL A 1073 25.74 -18.61 -4.31
C VAL A 1073 25.43 -20.07 -4.63
N GLN A 1074 25.46 -21.00 -3.66
CA GLN A 1074 25.22 -22.43 -3.96
C GLN A 1074 23.77 -22.72 -4.37
N GLY A 1075 22.83 -21.85 -3.99
CA GLY A 1075 21.42 -21.87 -4.42
C GLY A 1075 21.13 -21.02 -5.65
N ASN A 1076 22.15 -20.62 -6.40
CA ASN A 1076 22.00 -19.86 -7.63
C ASN A 1076 22.52 -20.65 -8.84
N ASP A 1077 21.78 -20.60 -9.94
CA ASP A 1077 22.19 -21.11 -11.24
C ASP A 1077 22.04 -19.96 -12.23
N MET A 1078 23.12 -19.20 -12.44
CA MET A 1078 23.13 -18.04 -13.35
C MET A 1078 22.55 -18.37 -14.73
N GLN A 1079 22.74 -19.59 -15.24
CA GLN A 1079 22.21 -20.06 -16.53
C GLN A 1079 20.69 -20.24 -16.56
N LYS A 1080 20.02 -19.93 -15.45
CA LYS A 1080 18.58 -19.97 -15.25
C LYS A 1080 18.01 -18.71 -14.63
N THR A 1081 18.65 -18.18 -13.58
CA THR A 1081 18.20 -17.01 -12.83
C THR A 1081 18.59 -15.69 -13.48
N ASN A 1082 19.69 -15.66 -14.24
CA ASN A 1082 20.35 -14.44 -14.73
C ASN A 1082 20.67 -13.40 -13.63
N VAL A 1083 20.78 -13.85 -12.38
CA VAL A 1083 21.25 -13.04 -11.25
C VAL A 1083 22.71 -13.42 -11.01
N PRO A 1084 23.69 -12.50 -11.12
CA PRO A 1084 25.10 -12.80 -10.88
C PRO A 1084 25.36 -13.37 -9.48
N ASP A 1085 26.28 -14.31 -9.37
CA ASP A 1085 26.62 -14.94 -8.09
C ASP A 1085 27.09 -13.91 -7.04
N ILE A 1086 27.77 -12.83 -7.46
CA ILE A 1086 28.19 -11.74 -6.55
C ILE A 1086 27.01 -11.01 -5.89
N ARG A 1087 25.87 -10.86 -6.59
CA ARG A 1087 24.64 -10.29 -6.02
C ARG A 1087 24.10 -11.18 -4.91
N VAL A 1088 24.01 -12.47 -5.19
CA VAL A 1088 23.45 -13.46 -4.24
C VAL A 1088 24.39 -13.69 -3.06
N GLY A 1089 25.71 -13.62 -3.29
CA GLY A 1089 26.75 -13.57 -2.26
C GLY A 1089 26.56 -12.37 -1.34
N PHE A 1090 26.56 -11.15 -1.87
CA PHE A 1090 26.34 -9.91 -1.09
C PHE A 1090 25.08 -9.95 -0.22
N ARG A 1091 23.94 -10.39 -0.78
CA ARG A 1091 22.67 -10.53 -0.04
C ARG A 1091 22.80 -11.51 1.13
N TYR A 1092 23.39 -12.67 0.88
CA TYR A 1092 23.55 -13.74 1.85
C TYR A 1092 24.55 -13.41 2.95
N GLU A 1093 25.72 -12.88 2.59
CA GLU A 1093 26.76 -12.44 3.52
C GLU A 1093 26.25 -11.32 4.44
N THR A 1094 25.53 -10.34 3.87
CA THR A 1094 24.92 -9.26 4.66
C THR A 1094 23.85 -9.77 5.63
N LEU A 1095 22.97 -10.69 5.21
CA LEU A 1095 21.99 -11.30 6.12
C LEU A 1095 22.66 -12.11 7.23
N ASN A 1096 23.72 -12.86 6.90
CA ASN A 1096 24.51 -13.59 7.89
C ASN A 1096 25.20 -12.66 8.89
N GLU A 1097 25.76 -11.53 8.48
CA GLU A 1097 26.37 -10.55 9.40
C GLU A 1097 25.37 -10.02 10.44
N GLU A 1098 24.13 -9.72 10.02
CA GLU A 1098 23.05 -9.28 10.92
C GLU A 1098 22.62 -10.41 11.88
N LEU A 1099 22.47 -11.64 11.37
CA LEU A 1099 22.13 -12.82 12.18
C LEU A 1099 23.26 -13.24 13.13
N GLU A 1100 24.52 -13.10 12.73
CA GLU A 1100 25.68 -13.32 13.59
C GLU A 1100 25.80 -12.27 14.69
N ALA A 1101 25.52 -11.00 14.38
CA ALA A 1101 25.45 -9.94 15.39
C ALA A 1101 24.36 -10.28 16.42
N LEU A 1102 23.18 -10.69 15.96
CA LEU A 1102 22.08 -11.11 16.83
C LEU A 1102 22.47 -12.32 17.70
N ARG A 1103 23.05 -13.37 17.13
CA ARG A 1103 23.56 -14.56 17.87
C ARG A 1103 24.72 -14.25 18.84
N ARG A 1104 25.47 -13.17 18.62
CA ARG A 1104 26.63 -12.76 19.43
C ARG A 1104 26.23 -12.00 20.70
N TYR A 1105 25.13 -11.26 20.65
CA TYR A 1105 24.66 -10.43 21.76
C TYR A 1105 23.38 -10.97 22.44
N ALA A 1106 22.54 -11.75 21.75
CA ALA A 1106 21.40 -12.38 22.41
C ALA A 1106 21.86 -13.33 23.55
N PRO A 1107 21.29 -13.22 24.76
CA PRO A 1107 21.69 -14.04 25.90
C PRO A 1107 21.29 -15.51 25.69
N LYS A 1108 22.25 -16.43 25.83
CA LYS A 1108 22.00 -17.87 25.76
C LYS A 1108 21.29 -18.37 27.02
N GLU A 1109 19.99 -18.64 26.92
CA GLU A 1109 19.29 -19.39 27.97
C GLU A 1109 19.67 -20.88 27.91
N GLY A 1110 20.36 -21.36 28.96
CA GLY A 1110 20.63 -22.78 29.16
C GLY A 1110 22.06 -23.23 28.85
N LYS A 1111 22.48 -24.33 29.50
CA LYS A 1111 23.79 -24.96 29.30
C LYS A 1111 23.74 -25.96 28.15
N PHE A 1112 24.27 -25.58 26.99
CA PHE A 1112 24.76 -26.54 25.99
C PHE A 1112 26.28 -26.43 25.85
N ASN A 1113 26.94 -27.57 25.60
CA ASN A 1113 28.38 -27.62 25.47
C ASN A 1113 28.81 -27.03 24.12
N HIS A 1114 30.01 -26.47 24.05
CA HIS A 1114 30.48 -25.75 22.87
C HIS A 1114 30.94 -26.65 21.70
N GLU A 1115 30.50 -27.93 21.70
CA GLU A 1115 30.89 -28.99 20.76
C GLU A 1115 29.71 -29.79 20.18
N ASP A 1116 28.46 -29.51 20.61
CA ASP A 1116 27.28 -30.14 19.99
C ASP A 1116 26.99 -29.49 18.62
N PRO A 1117 26.97 -30.25 17.50
CA PRO A 1117 26.66 -29.70 16.17
C PRO A 1117 25.18 -29.31 16.04
N ILE A 1118 24.88 -28.38 15.13
CA ILE A 1118 23.55 -27.77 14.94
C ILE A 1118 22.45 -28.84 14.85
N SER A 1119 21.41 -28.68 15.67
CA SER A 1119 20.24 -29.56 15.66
C SER A 1119 19.41 -29.32 14.41
N LYS A 1120 18.76 -30.37 13.88
CA LYS A 1120 17.92 -30.28 12.67
C LYS A 1120 16.63 -29.45 12.85
N GLN A 1121 16.42 -28.86 14.02
CA GLN A 1121 15.22 -28.11 14.38
C GLN A 1121 15.34 -26.60 14.12
N ASP A 1122 16.56 -26.03 14.11
CA ASP A 1122 16.81 -24.58 14.21
C ASP A 1122 16.77 -23.85 12.84
N TYR A 1123 15.69 -24.05 12.05
CA TYR A 1123 15.67 -23.77 10.60
C TYR A 1123 14.34 -23.22 10.01
N VAL A 1124 13.44 -22.60 10.79
CA VAL A 1124 12.09 -22.19 10.34
C VAL A 1124 12.04 -20.73 9.84
N GLY A 1125 12.83 -20.50 8.80
CA GLY A 1125 12.82 -19.27 7.99
C GLY A 1125 13.80 -19.40 6.83
N VAL A 1126 14.93 -20.04 7.11
CA VAL A 1126 15.91 -20.48 6.11
C VAL A 1126 15.36 -21.73 5.39
N ALA A 1127 14.55 -21.51 4.36
CA ALA A 1127 14.04 -22.57 3.47
C ALA A 1127 15.18 -23.18 2.62
N GLY A 1128 16.01 -23.97 3.30
CA GLY A 1128 17.23 -24.60 2.80
C GLY A 1128 18.49 -23.80 3.10
N LEU A 1129 19.28 -24.20 4.13
CA LEU A 1129 20.75 -24.08 4.17
C LEU A 1129 21.45 -24.61 5.44
N ALA A 1130 22.28 -25.64 5.24
CA ALA A 1130 23.43 -26.06 6.04
C ALA A 1130 24.12 -27.23 5.28
N GLU A 1131 25.43 -27.49 5.32
CA GLU A 1131 26.60 -26.69 5.75
C GLU A 1131 27.88 -27.31 5.15
N SER A 1132 29.02 -26.60 5.14
CA SER A 1132 30.37 -27.12 5.50
C SER A 1132 31.52 -26.23 4.97
N SER A 1133 32.52 -25.96 5.82
CA SER A 1133 33.70 -25.17 5.49
C SER A 1133 34.94 -25.56 6.33
N SER A 1134 35.22 -26.86 6.45
CA SER A 1134 36.21 -27.39 7.41
C SER A 1134 37.26 -28.39 6.87
N ILE A 1135 37.41 -28.57 5.55
CA ILE A 1135 38.48 -29.41 4.94
C ILE A 1135 39.57 -28.55 4.28
N GLN A 1136 40.06 -27.53 4.99
CA GLN A 1136 41.26 -26.80 4.56
C GLN A 1136 42.15 -26.26 5.70
N GLN A 1137 41.60 -25.97 6.88
CA GLN A 1137 42.39 -25.55 8.04
C GLN A 1137 43.09 -26.68 8.82
N HIS A 1138 42.84 -27.96 8.48
CA HIS A 1138 43.48 -29.11 9.14
C HIS A 1138 44.71 -29.68 8.41
N LEU A 1139 45.20 -28.99 7.36
CA LEU A 1139 46.47 -29.29 6.68
C LEU A 1139 47.57 -28.25 6.97
N ILE A 1140 47.28 -27.19 7.72
CA ILE A 1140 48.21 -26.08 8.02
C ILE A 1140 48.52 -25.99 9.52
N SER A 1141 48.62 -27.14 10.20
CA SER A 1141 48.94 -27.25 11.63
C SER A 1141 50.08 -28.24 11.94
N LYS A 1142 50.81 -28.72 10.92
CA LYS A 1142 51.96 -29.63 11.07
C LYS A 1142 53.19 -29.23 10.23
N SER A 1143 53.64 -27.99 10.38
CA SER A 1143 55.03 -27.59 10.11
C SER A 1143 55.41 -26.33 10.89
N THR A 1144 56.13 -26.49 12.00
CA THR A 1144 56.88 -25.41 12.64
C THR A 1144 58.16 -25.10 11.87
N THR A 1145 58.74 -23.90 12.06
CA THR A 1145 59.92 -23.33 11.36
C THR A 1145 59.68 -23.08 9.86
N ASP A 1146 59.95 -21.90 9.28
CA ASP A 1146 60.94 -20.86 9.64
C ASP A 1146 60.46 -19.39 9.43
N ASN A 1147 61.31 -18.43 9.80
CA ASN A 1147 61.09 -16.98 9.58
C ASN A 1147 61.30 -16.55 8.11
N SER A 1148 60.44 -15.68 7.57
CA SER A 1148 60.79 -14.27 7.23
C SER A 1148 59.86 -13.56 6.21
N HIS A 1149 59.63 -12.27 6.47
CA HIS A 1149 59.39 -11.14 5.55
C HIS A 1149 58.23 -11.06 4.53
N ILE A 1150 57.70 -9.82 4.46
CA ILE A 1150 57.01 -9.14 3.34
C ILE A 1150 55.53 -9.53 3.09
N GLY A 1151 54.66 -8.51 3.14
CA GLY A 1151 53.27 -8.59 2.66
C GLY A 1151 53.09 -7.90 1.30
N SER A 1152 52.05 -8.28 0.57
CA SER A 1152 51.60 -7.63 -0.67
C SER A 1152 50.12 -7.94 -0.96
N PHE A 1153 49.49 -7.18 -1.85
CA PHE A 1153 48.06 -7.27 -2.17
C PHE A 1153 47.68 -8.59 -2.89
N PRO A 1154 46.59 -9.27 -2.50
CA PRO A 1154 46.13 -10.51 -3.14
C PRO A 1154 45.30 -10.23 -4.41
N GLY A 1155 45.95 -9.88 -5.52
CA GLY A 1155 45.28 -9.63 -6.82
C GLY A 1155 45.86 -10.41 -8.01
N ALA A 1156 47.18 -10.39 -8.19
CA ALA A 1156 47.81 -10.82 -9.45
C ALA A 1156 48.02 -12.36 -9.60
N GLY A 1157 48.14 -13.10 -8.49
CA GLY A 1157 48.59 -14.50 -8.53
C GLY A 1157 47.64 -15.49 -9.23
N ILE A 1158 46.32 -15.34 -9.00
CA ILE A 1158 45.29 -16.32 -9.40
C ILE A 1158 45.18 -16.44 -10.93
N VAL A 1159 45.50 -15.38 -11.68
CA VAL A 1159 45.48 -15.37 -13.15
C VAL A 1159 46.65 -16.20 -13.72
N ALA A 1160 47.84 -16.12 -13.12
CA ALA A 1160 49.03 -16.84 -13.57
C ALA A 1160 48.93 -18.35 -13.35
N GLU A 1161 48.24 -18.78 -12.29
CA GLU A 1161 48.07 -20.20 -11.97
C GLU A 1161 47.02 -20.88 -12.86
N ARG A 1162 45.90 -20.21 -13.14
CA ARG A 1162 44.88 -20.69 -14.10
C ARG A 1162 45.42 -20.86 -15.53
N ALA A 1163 46.48 -20.13 -15.91
CA ALA A 1163 47.14 -20.32 -17.21
C ALA A 1163 47.92 -21.65 -17.32
N LYS A 1164 48.55 -22.11 -16.22
CA LYS A 1164 49.36 -23.34 -16.21
C LYS A 1164 48.54 -24.62 -16.20
N LEU A 1165 47.30 -24.58 -15.70
CA LEU A 1165 46.41 -25.74 -15.63
C LEU A 1165 45.68 -26.05 -16.97
N ARG A 1166 45.94 -25.29 -18.04
CA ARG A 1166 45.36 -25.52 -19.38
C ARG A 1166 46.32 -26.15 -20.41
N SER A 1167 47.55 -26.52 -20.03
CA SER A 1167 48.53 -27.13 -20.94
C SER A 1167 48.67 -28.66 -20.80
N ASN A 1168 47.84 -29.32 -19.98
CA ASN A 1168 47.85 -30.75 -19.75
C ASN A 1168 46.42 -31.34 -19.63
N HIS A 1169 45.57 -31.12 -20.64
CA HIS A 1169 44.44 -31.99 -20.96
C HIS A 1169 43.93 -31.77 -22.39
#